data_AF-A0A058ZE91-F1
#
_entry.id   AF-A0A058ZE91-F1
#
_cell.length_a   1.000
_cell.length_b   1.000
_cell.length_c   1.000
_cell.angle_alpha   90.00
_cell.angle_beta   90.00
_cell.angle_gamma   90.00
#
_symmetry.space_group_name_H-M   'P 1'
#
loop_
_entity.id
_entity.type
_entity.pdbx_description
1 polymer ?
#
loop_
_entity_poly.entity_id
_entity_poly.type
_entity_poly.pdbx_seq_one_letter_code
_entity_poly.pdbx_strand_id
1 'polypeptide(L)'
;MSPSAVASPDRVTVSRLRPDGPVLCMANPWDQAAIGSLLRVSFALDVDLRPLHGAPGHLLDDHSLARSVDYSAASEQVRAHLRTESFGSPIELAIGVAELLLGAHGRIVGGPASRAEVTLHVERPFLLADMLEVRCVMALPADGGPAVVQSLSARVCDVRVAAVIGLREYERHAPQPILLSFDLHLAPVAGGSACGGASADVSRLGDLCAAAVATMAASSFGTLEALVTVVIGQLEERIRATSGRVSLGQSAPLQAETLTVDIGKPIALPAADCAAVSATRRLDRPARSLGAALSDASPAPSEEVVCFLAIGGNIGDRSQFLFEAVRALRRIDGVRLLDTSFLYETPPAYVTDQPAFLNAALKIATTLTPRALLRACKAIEVALGRPAPCGSIVAAESPVEIDVAIDRGALDGLVYVRNGPRPIDLDILFYGDATVRLEAEALSKGAPPGPAADDALARASALGGGFLTIPHAGIPEREFVLRPLMDIAPDFVHPVNGLTVAEMLAQLPARDFPPRVYSFGRGGQLVPHGAHTLTVGILNLTPDSFSTAPGEHLVASAGTGLDLDRVEGLARSMLDQGAHILDLGSQSTRPGAVEIPADVEAERLLSSCVRLRQAGIRAPLSLDTYRPAVAERVVRGVWAFEREAFDAGGILINDVSGGAGGLALPGEEAAPRDPGGMLRLCANLNIPIVLMHVRGDTATMTSAEMKDYSAQGGVVRGVASELASRVRAAIEAGVPRWNILVDPGLGFAKTPADSLRLIRQVADLPAGLEHDLRGMPVFAGPSRKGFLASVVPREPHERVLLTAAACSSLVGALLGRFAADRAGDARYDADRPLLLRVHDVAECAEATRLSDAIWRSAN
;
A
#
# COMPACT_ATOMS: atom_id res chain seq x y z
N MET A 1 12.89 -51.37 52.05
CA MET A 1 14.04 -50.46 52.11
C MET A 1 13.88 -49.46 50.99
N SER A 2 13.65 -48.20 51.35
CA SER A 2 13.57 -47.04 50.45
C SER A 2 14.91 -46.86 49.73
N PRO A 3 14.93 -46.39 48.46
CA PRO A 3 16.18 -46.03 47.82
C PRO A 3 16.83 -44.87 48.58
N SER A 4 18.08 -45.05 49.00
CA SER A 4 18.84 -44.05 49.75
C SER A 4 18.92 -42.76 48.95
N ALA A 5 18.55 -41.64 49.55
CA ALA A 5 18.79 -40.31 49.00
C ALA A 5 20.28 -40.14 48.70
N VAL A 6 20.64 -40.01 47.43
CA VAL A 6 21.99 -39.64 47.01
C VAL A 6 22.21 -38.19 47.47
N ALA A 7 23.18 -37.98 48.36
CA ALA A 7 23.57 -36.63 48.77
C ALA A 7 24.13 -35.86 47.55
N SER A 8 23.75 -34.60 47.41
CA SER A 8 24.26 -33.70 46.37
C SER A 8 25.78 -33.45 46.56
N PRO A 9 26.58 -33.40 45.49
CA PRO A 9 28.02 -33.10 45.57
C PRO A 9 28.28 -31.69 46.15
N ASP A 10 29.45 -31.51 46.76
CA ASP A 10 29.86 -30.23 47.34
C ASP A 10 30.38 -29.29 46.24
N ARG A 11 30.03 -28.00 46.32
CA ARG A 11 30.40 -26.98 45.34
C ARG A 11 31.47 -26.03 45.88
N VAL A 12 32.59 -25.93 45.18
CA VAL A 12 33.67 -24.97 45.47
C VAL A 12 33.63 -23.84 44.45
N THR A 13 33.78 -22.58 44.88
CA THR A 13 33.77 -21.42 43.99
C THR A 13 35.01 -20.55 44.19
N VAL A 14 35.74 -20.28 43.11
CA VAL A 14 36.84 -19.32 43.04
C VAL A 14 36.39 -18.17 42.15
N SER A 15 36.50 -16.94 42.64
CA SER A 15 36.03 -15.77 41.89
C SER A 15 37.13 -14.72 41.70
N ARG A 16 37.03 -13.97 40.60
CA ARG A 16 37.87 -12.79 40.31
C ARG A 16 39.37 -13.10 40.16
N LEU A 17 39.71 -14.25 39.57
CA LEU A 17 41.08 -14.50 39.11
C LEU A 17 41.44 -13.54 37.98
N ARG A 18 42.65 -13.00 38.04
CA ARG A 18 43.21 -12.09 37.04
C ARG A 18 44.46 -12.72 36.44
N PRO A 19 44.66 -12.63 35.11
CA PRO A 19 45.93 -12.98 34.51
C PRO A 19 47.00 -11.96 34.90
N ASP A 20 48.27 -12.39 34.97
CA ASP A 20 49.41 -11.50 35.29
C ASP A 20 49.91 -10.69 34.08
N GLY A 21 49.17 -10.71 32.97
CA GLY A 21 49.51 -10.08 31.70
C GLY A 21 48.33 -10.13 30.72
N PRO A 22 48.45 -9.50 29.54
CA PRO A 22 47.40 -9.49 28.53
C PRO A 22 47.15 -10.89 27.95
N VAL A 23 45.89 -11.26 27.78
CA VAL A 23 45.46 -12.53 27.15
C VAL A 23 45.14 -12.24 25.69
N LEU A 24 45.84 -12.89 24.76
CA LEU A 24 45.65 -12.68 23.32
C LEU A 24 44.45 -13.50 22.79
N CYS A 25 43.37 -12.81 22.41
CA CYS A 25 42.23 -13.39 21.71
C CYS A 25 42.17 -12.85 20.28
N MET A 26 42.24 -13.74 19.27
CA MET A 26 42.61 -13.38 17.90
C MET A 26 41.48 -12.84 17.00
N ALA A 27 40.21 -12.94 17.39
CA ALA A 27 39.08 -12.67 16.49
C ALA A 27 38.31 -11.35 16.73
N ASN A 28 38.95 -10.28 17.21
CA ASN A 28 38.30 -8.96 17.22
C ASN A 28 38.71 -8.14 15.97
N PRO A 29 37.86 -8.05 14.92
CA PRO A 29 38.17 -7.25 13.74
C PRO A 29 38.13 -5.73 13.98
N TRP A 30 37.78 -5.27 15.19
CA TRP A 30 37.50 -3.85 15.48
C TRP A 30 38.65 -3.09 16.15
N ASP A 31 39.65 -3.74 16.75
CA ASP A 31 40.89 -3.09 17.18
C ASP A 31 41.96 -4.09 17.64
N GLN A 32 43.08 -4.21 16.91
CA GLN A 32 44.24 -4.98 17.38
C GLN A 32 45.01 -4.28 18.52
N ALA A 33 44.70 -3.00 18.82
CA ALA A 33 45.42 -2.21 19.82
C ALA A 33 44.77 -2.21 21.22
N ALA A 34 43.57 -2.77 21.40
CA ALA A 34 42.74 -2.53 22.59
C ALA A 34 42.70 -3.64 23.65
N ILE A 35 43.44 -4.75 23.51
CA ILE A 35 43.43 -5.81 24.54
C ILE A 35 44.41 -5.47 25.68
N GLY A 36 44.10 -4.37 26.37
CA GLY A 36 44.43 -4.17 27.79
C GLY A 36 43.20 -4.39 28.68
N SER A 37 42.18 -5.10 28.17
CA SER A 37 40.94 -5.38 28.91
C SER A 37 41.23 -6.28 30.11
N LEU A 38 40.71 -5.88 31.29
CA LEU A 38 40.77 -6.69 32.50
C LEU A 38 39.88 -7.93 32.32
N LEU A 39 40.45 -9.02 31.83
CA LEU A 39 39.81 -10.33 31.87
C LEU A 39 39.71 -10.77 33.33
N ARG A 40 38.48 -11.04 33.79
CA ARG A 40 38.24 -11.68 35.08
C ARG A 40 37.68 -13.07 34.84
N VAL A 41 38.31 -14.05 35.48
CA VAL A 41 37.86 -15.45 35.43
C VAL A 41 37.32 -15.83 36.80
N SER A 42 36.12 -16.38 36.83
CA SER A 42 35.57 -17.06 38.00
C SER A 42 35.22 -18.48 37.59
N PHE A 43 35.43 -19.44 38.48
CA PHE A 43 35.00 -20.82 38.23
C PHE A 43 34.45 -21.46 39.50
N ALA A 44 33.52 -22.39 39.31
CA ALA A 44 33.02 -23.25 40.35
C ALA A 44 33.16 -24.72 39.93
N LEU A 45 33.44 -25.59 40.90
CA LEU A 45 33.65 -27.02 40.69
C LEU A 45 32.73 -27.79 41.63
N ASP A 46 31.97 -28.74 41.09
CA ASP A 46 31.25 -29.72 41.89
C ASP A 46 32.16 -30.94 42.09
N VAL A 47 32.59 -31.14 43.33
CA VAL A 47 33.53 -32.18 43.74
C VAL A 47 32.86 -33.19 44.66
N ASP A 48 33.25 -34.44 44.52
CA ASP A 48 32.79 -35.50 45.40
C ASP A 48 33.84 -35.73 46.50
N LEU A 49 33.54 -35.26 47.71
CA LEU A 49 34.45 -35.35 48.87
C LEU A 49 34.36 -36.70 49.61
N ARG A 50 33.71 -37.72 49.02
CA ARG A 50 33.69 -39.07 49.60
C ARG A 50 35.11 -39.65 49.60
N PRO A 51 35.56 -40.27 50.71
CA PRO A 51 36.90 -40.84 50.80
C PRO A 51 37.08 -41.94 49.74
N LEU A 52 38.13 -41.82 48.92
CA LEU A 52 38.59 -42.89 48.03
C LEU A 52 38.93 -44.13 48.87
N HIS A 53 38.02 -45.11 48.92
CA HIS A 53 38.33 -46.40 49.53
C HIS A 53 39.35 -47.15 48.65
N GLY A 54 40.62 -47.16 49.09
CA GLY A 54 41.66 -48.01 48.50
C GLY A 54 43.02 -47.38 48.22
N ALA A 55 43.28 -46.12 48.58
CA ALA A 55 44.63 -45.55 48.41
C ALA A 55 45.60 -46.13 49.48
N PRO A 56 46.71 -46.80 49.10
CA PRO A 56 47.68 -47.31 50.06
C PRO A 56 48.37 -46.14 50.76
N GLY A 57 48.46 -46.25 52.07
CA GLY A 57 48.80 -45.14 52.96
C GLY A 57 50.15 -44.49 52.67
N HIS A 58 50.19 -43.17 52.82
CA HIS A 58 51.31 -42.50 53.46
C HIS A 58 50.79 -41.38 54.37
N LEU A 59 51.31 -41.43 55.59
CA LEU A 59 51.10 -40.55 56.73
C LEU A 59 51.35 -39.08 56.40
N LEU A 60 50.31 -38.26 56.54
CA LEU A 60 50.40 -36.91 57.11
C LEU A 60 49.20 -36.75 58.05
N ASP A 61 49.47 -36.43 59.31
CA ASP A 61 48.56 -36.38 60.46
C ASP A 61 47.58 -35.19 60.41
N ASP A 62 46.77 -35.09 59.36
CA ASP A 62 45.63 -34.18 59.36
C ASP A 62 44.47 -34.76 58.53
N HIS A 63 43.56 -35.49 59.17
CA HIS A 63 42.34 -36.05 58.55
C HIS A 63 41.42 -34.96 57.92
N SER A 64 41.74 -33.68 58.10
CA SER A 64 41.07 -32.52 57.51
C SER A 64 41.45 -32.26 56.04
N LEU A 65 42.66 -32.65 55.58
CA LEU A 65 43.17 -32.33 54.24
C LEU A 65 42.77 -33.33 53.14
N ALA A 66 42.44 -34.58 53.49
CA ALA A 66 41.96 -35.60 52.55
C ALA A 66 40.55 -35.29 51.97
N ARG A 67 39.92 -34.21 52.46
CA ARG A 67 38.63 -33.66 52.00
C ARG A 67 38.78 -32.20 51.53
N SER A 68 40.01 -31.74 51.28
CA SER A 68 40.29 -30.34 50.94
C SER A 68 40.56 -30.16 49.45
N VAL A 69 39.98 -29.13 48.84
CA VAL A 69 40.24 -28.77 47.45
C VAL A 69 41.45 -27.84 47.40
N ASP A 70 42.49 -28.21 46.65
CA ASP A 70 43.62 -27.33 46.39
C ASP A 70 43.26 -26.28 45.32
N TYR A 71 42.56 -25.24 45.77
CA TYR A 71 42.16 -24.11 44.95
C TYR A 71 43.37 -23.28 44.46
N SER A 72 44.53 -23.39 45.11
CA SER A 72 45.75 -22.69 44.70
C SER A 72 46.32 -23.34 43.44
N ALA A 73 46.44 -24.67 43.42
CA ALA A 73 46.87 -25.42 42.25
C ALA A 73 45.93 -25.22 41.05
N ALA A 74 44.60 -25.29 41.27
CA ALA A 74 43.61 -25.02 40.21
C ALA A 74 43.74 -23.58 39.66
N SER A 75 43.92 -22.60 40.54
CA SER A 75 44.09 -21.19 40.14
C SER A 75 45.39 -20.95 39.36
N GLU A 76 46.49 -21.60 39.74
CA GLU A 76 47.77 -21.53 39.03
C GLU A 76 47.72 -22.19 37.66
N GLN A 77 47.04 -23.33 37.53
CA GLN A 77 46.83 -24.00 36.25
C GLN A 77 46.03 -23.14 35.29
N VAL A 78 44.92 -22.55 35.74
CA VAL A 78 44.13 -21.61 34.93
C VAL A 78 45.00 -20.41 34.53
N ARG A 79 45.78 -19.83 35.45
CA ARG A 79 46.71 -18.72 35.14
C ARG A 79 47.78 -19.12 34.11
N ALA A 80 48.29 -20.34 34.16
CA ALA A 80 49.28 -20.83 33.21
C ALA A 80 48.67 -21.03 31.81
N HIS A 81 47.50 -21.64 31.72
CA HIS A 81 46.77 -21.87 30.46
C HIS A 81 46.41 -20.56 29.76
N LEU A 82 46.01 -19.53 30.52
CA LEU A 82 45.76 -18.17 30.00
C LEU A 82 47.01 -17.49 29.39
N ARG A 83 48.23 -17.98 29.66
CA ARG A 83 49.49 -17.41 29.14
C ARG A 83 50.03 -18.10 27.89
N THR A 84 49.77 -19.40 27.73
CA THR A 84 50.48 -20.24 26.75
C THR A 84 49.71 -20.46 25.46
N GLU A 85 48.39 -20.30 25.48
CA GLU A 85 47.52 -20.62 24.35
C GLU A 85 46.89 -19.36 23.74
N SER A 86 46.81 -19.34 22.41
CA SER A 86 46.06 -18.35 21.64
C SER A 86 44.65 -18.87 21.39
N PHE A 87 43.65 -18.13 21.82
CA PHE A 87 42.24 -18.51 21.65
C PHE A 87 41.60 -17.70 20.51
N GLY A 88 40.77 -18.35 19.70
CA GLY A 88 40.01 -17.71 18.65
C GLY A 88 38.90 -16.82 19.20
N SER A 89 38.25 -17.20 20.31
CA SER A 89 37.17 -16.40 20.92
C SER A 89 37.09 -16.52 22.46
N PRO A 90 36.39 -15.59 23.14
CA PRO A 90 36.09 -15.75 24.58
C PRO A 90 35.27 -17.01 24.90
N ILE A 91 34.48 -17.51 23.96
CA ILE A 91 33.73 -18.77 24.09
C ILE A 91 34.69 -19.96 24.14
N GLU A 92 35.64 -20.03 23.20
CA GLU A 92 36.67 -21.07 23.18
C GLU A 92 37.51 -21.06 24.45
N LEU A 93 37.87 -19.87 24.94
CA LEU A 93 38.60 -19.71 26.18
C LEU A 93 37.83 -20.25 27.40
N ALA A 94 36.52 -19.99 27.49
CA ALA A 94 35.71 -20.49 28.61
C ALA A 94 35.63 -22.02 28.61
N ILE A 95 35.59 -22.63 27.41
CA ILE A 95 35.55 -24.08 27.22
C ILE A 95 36.90 -24.70 27.55
N GLY A 96 38.02 -24.17 27.04
CA GLY A 96 39.36 -24.66 27.32
C GLY A 96 39.69 -24.63 28.83
N VAL A 97 39.29 -23.56 29.52
CA VAL A 97 39.43 -23.48 30.98
C VAL A 97 38.58 -24.54 31.69
N ALA A 98 37.35 -24.79 31.25
CA ALA A 98 36.48 -25.82 31.84
C ALA A 98 37.01 -27.24 31.58
N GLU A 99 37.55 -27.52 30.38
CA GLU A 99 38.20 -28.78 30.03
C GLU A 99 39.47 -29.02 30.86
N LEU A 100 40.31 -27.98 31.04
CA LEU A 100 41.49 -28.02 31.89
C LEU A 100 41.13 -28.42 33.33
N LEU A 101 40.06 -27.83 33.87
CA LEU A 101 39.58 -28.08 35.22
C LEU A 101 39.00 -29.49 35.41
N LEU A 102 38.49 -30.13 34.34
CA LEU A 102 37.89 -31.48 34.36
C LEU A 102 38.85 -32.61 33.92
N GLY A 103 39.99 -32.29 33.30
CA GLY A 103 40.91 -33.26 32.70
C GLY A 103 41.93 -33.92 33.63
N ALA A 104 42.79 -34.76 33.06
CA ALA A 104 43.81 -35.57 33.76
C ALA A 104 44.90 -34.76 34.50
N HIS A 105 45.00 -33.46 34.23
CA HIS A 105 45.98 -32.56 34.83
C HIS A 105 45.45 -31.86 36.10
N GLY A 106 44.13 -31.87 36.34
CA GLY A 106 43.49 -31.31 37.53
C GLY A 106 43.40 -32.33 38.67
N ARG A 107 44.55 -32.73 39.25
CA ARG A 107 44.54 -33.52 40.50
C ARG A 107 44.14 -32.63 41.67
N ILE A 108 42.84 -32.52 41.90
CA ILE A 108 42.30 -31.97 43.14
C ILE A 108 42.47 -33.01 44.24
N VAL A 109 42.98 -32.58 45.41
CA VAL A 109 43.30 -33.42 46.58
C VAL A 109 42.00 -33.94 47.26
N GLY A 110 41.19 -34.71 46.54
CA GLY A 110 39.90 -35.23 47.02
C GLY A 110 39.13 -36.11 46.04
N GLY A 111 39.48 -36.10 44.75
CA GLY A 111 38.79 -36.86 43.69
C GLY A 111 38.61 -36.02 42.41
N PRO A 112 38.21 -36.61 41.28
CA PRO A 112 37.94 -35.86 40.05
C PRO A 112 36.72 -34.95 40.21
N ALA A 113 36.79 -33.70 39.74
CA ALA A 113 35.62 -32.85 39.63
C ALA A 113 34.65 -33.44 38.61
N SER A 114 33.36 -33.55 38.97
CA SER A 114 32.35 -34.09 38.06
C SER A 114 31.70 -33.02 37.19
N ARG A 115 31.82 -31.75 37.59
CA ARG A 115 31.28 -30.58 36.87
C ARG A 115 32.11 -29.34 37.13
N ALA A 116 32.30 -28.54 36.09
CA ALA A 116 32.95 -27.23 36.14
C ALA A 116 32.05 -26.16 35.52
N GLU A 117 31.89 -25.06 36.22
CA GLU A 117 31.23 -23.85 35.73
C GLU A 117 32.26 -22.74 35.65
N VAL A 118 32.52 -22.19 34.47
CA VAL A 118 33.48 -21.12 34.22
C VAL A 118 32.73 -19.89 33.75
N THR A 119 32.98 -18.75 34.37
CA THR A 119 32.45 -17.44 33.98
C THR A 119 33.61 -16.50 33.65
N LEU A 120 33.65 -16.02 32.42
CA LEU A 120 34.58 -15.01 31.95
C LEU A 120 33.87 -13.67 31.86
N HIS A 121 34.49 -12.62 32.39
CA HIS A 121 34.07 -11.25 32.16
C HIS A 121 35.16 -10.52 31.39
N VAL A 122 34.80 -10.03 30.21
CA VAL A 122 35.65 -9.18 29.37
C VAL A 122 35.13 -7.76 29.49
N GLU A 123 35.85 -6.91 30.22
CA GLU A 123 35.52 -5.49 30.31
C GLU A 123 35.84 -4.79 28.97
N ARG A 124 34.90 -3.96 28.49
CA ARG A 124 34.99 -3.22 27.22
C ARG A 124 35.37 -4.10 26.02
N PRO A 125 34.56 -5.13 25.71
CA PRO A 125 34.88 -6.09 24.65
C PRO A 125 34.92 -5.47 23.24
N PHE A 126 34.18 -4.38 23.02
CA PHE A 126 34.17 -3.57 21.79
C PHE A 126 33.66 -2.15 22.09
N LEU A 127 33.83 -1.21 21.16
CA LEU A 127 33.70 0.26 21.36
C LEU A 127 32.46 0.73 22.14
N LEU A 128 31.34 0.00 22.02
CA LEU A 128 30.03 0.42 22.53
C LEU A 128 29.50 -0.41 23.71
N ALA A 129 30.08 -1.56 24.05
CA ALA A 129 29.64 -2.40 25.17
C ALA A 129 30.54 -2.21 26.40
N ASP A 130 29.92 -2.18 27.58
CA ASP A 130 30.66 -2.07 28.84
C ASP A 130 31.27 -3.43 29.25
N MET A 131 30.60 -4.56 28.94
CA MET A 131 31.05 -5.89 29.36
C MET A 131 30.51 -7.02 28.48
N LEU A 132 31.30 -8.08 28.27
CA LEU A 132 30.87 -9.37 27.74
C LEU A 132 31.07 -10.44 28.82
N GLU A 133 29.99 -11.12 29.21
CA GLU A 133 30.00 -12.25 30.12
C GLU A 133 29.84 -13.54 29.32
N VAL A 134 30.74 -14.50 29.51
CA VAL A 134 30.63 -15.83 28.93
C VAL A 134 30.60 -16.84 30.05
N ARG A 135 29.52 -17.63 30.14
CA ARG A 135 29.35 -18.66 31.15
C ARG A 135 29.28 -20.03 30.49
N CYS A 136 30.23 -20.90 30.80
CA CYS A 136 30.31 -22.27 30.31
C CYS A 136 30.12 -23.23 31.48
N VAL A 137 29.27 -24.24 31.32
CA VAL A 137 29.11 -25.34 32.28
C VAL A 137 29.43 -26.64 31.58
N MET A 138 30.40 -27.39 32.09
CA MET A 138 30.80 -28.71 31.58
C MET A 138 30.69 -29.77 32.68
N ALA A 139 30.41 -31.02 32.29
CA ALA A 139 30.39 -32.14 33.21
C ALA A 139 31.02 -33.39 32.61
N LEU A 140 31.61 -34.23 33.48
CA LEU A 140 32.02 -35.57 33.12
C LEU A 140 30.78 -36.49 33.11
N PRO A 141 30.53 -37.24 32.02
CA PRO A 141 29.45 -38.21 31.99
C PRO A 141 29.73 -39.39 32.94
N ALA A 142 28.66 -40.00 33.45
CA ALA A 142 28.73 -41.01 34.51
C ALA A 142 29.44 -42.32 34.09
N ASP A 143 29.62 -42.53 32.78
CA ASP A 143 30.30 -43.67 32.16
C ASP A 143 31.82 -43.47 32.01
N GLY A 144 32.35 -42.33 32.44
CA GLY A 144 33.78 -42.02 32.37
C GLY A 144 34.26 -41.54 30.98
N GLY A 145 33.33 -41.11 30.12
CA GLY A 145 33.64 -40.47 28.84
C GLY A 145 34.26 -39.06 28.97
N PRO A 146 34.61 -38.42 27.83
CA PRO A 146 35.15 -37.05 27.82
C PRO A 146 34.14 -36.04 28.36
N ALA A 147 34.63 -34.92 28.90
CA ALA A 147 33.79 -33.85 29.43
C ALA A 147 32.87 -33.26 28.33
N VAL A 148 31.60 -33.03 28.68
CA VAL A 148 30.59 -32.51 27.75
C VAL A 148 30.09 -31.16 28.25
N VAL A 149 29.96 -30.19 27.34
CA VAL A 149 29.30 -28.92 27.63
C VAL A 149 27.81 -29.17 27.90
N GLN A 150 27.32 -28.75 29.07
CA GLN A 150 25.91 -28.82 29.44
C GLN A 150 25.15 -27.57 29.02
N SER A 151 25.75 -26.40 29.19
CA SER A 151 25.17 -25.10 28.82
C SER A 151 26.27 -24.08 28.59
N LEU A 152 26.06 -23.20 27.62
CA LEU A 152 26.94 -22.07 27.35
C LEU A 152 26.09 -20.83 27.10
N SER A 153 26.36 -19.72 27.79
CA SER A 153 25.71 -18.43 27.51
C SER A 153 26.73 -17.34 27.27
N ALA A 154 26.39 -16.40 26.38
CA ALA A 154 27.18 -15.22 26.10
C ALA A 154 26.28 -13.97 26.18
N ARG A 155 26.54 -13.11 27.15
CA ARG A 155 25.77 -11.89 27.41
C ARG A 155 26.61 -10.65 27.14
N VAL A 156 26.17 -9.84 26.18
CA VAL A 156 26.66 -8.48 25.95
C VAL A 156 25.86 -7.52 26.83
N CYS A 157 26.54 -6.71 27.62
CA CYS A 157 25.92 -5.79 28.57
C CYS A 157 26.17 -4.33 28.20
N ASP A 158 25.11 -3.54 28.37
CA ASP A 158 25.11 -2.07 28.41
C ASP A 158 25.72 -1.42 27.16
N VAL A 159 25.28 -1.87 25.98
CA VAL A 159 25.58 -1.24 24.70
C VAL A 159 24.90 0.12 24.63
N ARG A 160 25.68 1.20 24.58
CA ARG A 160 25.16 2.57 24.58
C ARG A 160 24.83 3.03 23.17
N VAL A 161 23.57 3.38 22.93
CA VAL A 161 23.08 3.89 21.64
C VAL A 161 22.27 5.15 21.85
N ALA A 162 22.47 6.16 21.00
CA ALA A 162 21.58 7.33 20.96
C ALA A 162 20.46 7.07 19.95
N ALA A 163 19.21 7.09 20.40
CA ALA A 163 18.03 6.84 19.56
C ALA A 163 16.90 7.82 19.90
N VAL A 164 16.06 8.17 18.91
CA VAL A 164 14.89 9.01 19.14
C VAL A 164 13.75 8.14 19.65
N ILE A 165 13.44 8.24 20.95
CA ILE A 165 12.47 7.35 21.61
C ILE A 165 11.68 8.03 22.73
N GLY A 166 10.36 7.87 22.65
CA GLY A 166 9.41 8.42 23.61
C GLY A 166 8.07 8.72 22.97
N LEU A 167 7.08 9.00 23.82
CA LEU A 167 5.71 9.30 23.38
C LEU A 167 5.43 10.80 23.40
N ARG A 168 6.20 11.57 24.17
CA ARG A 168 6.00 13.01 24.32
C ARG A 168 6.82 13.76 23.28
N GLU A 169 6.28 14.87 22.78
CA GLU A 169 6.89 15.68 21.72
C GLU A 169 8.35 16.08 22.04
N TYR A 170 8.64 16.46 23.29
CA TYR A 170 10.01 16.79 23.70
C TYR A 170 10.99 15.61 23.67
N GLU A 171 10.51 14.37 23.81
CA GLU A 171 11.32 13.16 23.68
C GLU A 171 11.64 12.84 22.20
N ARG A 172 11.01 13.55 21.26
CA ARG A 172 11.14 13.32 19.82
C ARG A 172 12.01 14.35 19.11
N HIS A 173 12.44 15.40 19.79
CA HIS A 173 13.29 16.44 19.20
C HIS A 173 14.78 16.07 19.15
N ALA A 174 15.26 15.18 20.03
CA ALA A 174 16.68 14.82 20.11
C ALA A 174 16.88 13.33 20.42
N PRO A 175 17.96 12.71 19.89
CA PRO A 175 18.38 11.38 20.30
C PRO A 175 18.67 11.33 21.80
N GLN A 176 18.19 10.27 22.46
CA GLN A 176 18.37 10.03 23.89
C GLN A 176 19.22 8.78 24.11
N PRO A 177 19.97 8.69 25.22
CA PRO A 177 20.76 7.52 25.53
C PRO A 177 19.86 6.32 25.83
N ILE A 178 20.18 5.18 25.22
CA ILE A 178 19.52 3.88 25.40
C ILE A 178 20.60 2.83 25.64
N LEU A 179 20.31 1.90 26.53
CA LEU A 179 21.14 0.76 26.85
C LEU A 179 20.56 -0.49 26.21
N LEU A 180 21.35 -1.21 25.44
CA LEU A 180 21.02 -2.53 24.90
C LEU A 180 21.88 -3.58 25.59
N SER A 181 21.26 -4.63 26.11
CA SER A 181 21.95 -5.86 26.52
C SER A 181 21.30 -7.04 25.79
N PHE A 182 22.07 -8.05 25.44
CA PHE A 182 21.50 -9.28 24.88
C PHE A 182 22.28 -10.50 25.34
N ASP A 183 21.56 -11.59 25.58
CA ASP A 183 22.06 -12.87 26.08
C ASP A 183 21.70 -13.98 25.12
N LEU A 184 22.71 -14.74 24.69
CA LEU A 184 22.56 -15.87 23.79
C LEU A 184 22.90 -17.17 24.51
N HIS A 185 21.92 -18.04 24.67
CA HIS A 185 22.08 -19.38 25.24
C HIS A 185 22.28 -20.42 24.15
N LEU A 186 23.29 -21.26 24.31
CA LEU A 186 23.71 -22.33 23.40
C LEU A 186 23.59 -23.69 24.14
N ALA A 187 23.00 -24.67 23.48
CA ALA A 187 22.78 -26.02 24.03
C ALA A 187 23.34 -27.12 23.10
N PRO A 188 23.67 -28.33 23.63
CA PRO A 188 24.18 -29.45 22.82
C PRO A 188 23.18 -29.99 21.81
N VAL A 189 23.64 -30.34 20.61
CA VAL A 189 22.81 -30.97 19.57
C VAL A 189 22.84 -32.50 19.71
N ALA A 190 21.68 -33.13 19.86
CA ALA A 190 21.56 -34.59 19.92
C ALA A 190 21.73 -35.23 18.52
N GLY A 191 22.76 -36.09 18.34
CA GLY A 191 22.85 -37.02 17.21
C GLY A 191 23.59 -36.59 15.93
N GLY A 192 24.46 -35.58 15.97
CA GLY A 192 25.18 -35.11 14.77
C GLY A 192 26.56 -35.77 14.55
N SER A 193 26.73 -36.48 13.43
CA SER A 193 28.03 -36.86 12.88
C SER A 193 28.91 -35.62 12.68
N ALA A 194 30.21 -35.73 12.99
CA ALA A 194 31.21 -34.74 12.65
C ALA A 194 31.24 -34.53 11.12
N CYS A 195 30.65 -33.43 10.65
CA CYS A 195 30.76 -32.98 9.27
C CYS A 195 31.89 -31.95 9.20
N GLY A 196 32.98 -32.31 8.49
CA GLY A 196 34.04 -31.38 8.14
C GLY A 196 33.55 -30.37 7.10
N GLY A 197 33.74 -29.08 7.39
CA GLY A 197 33.48 -27.98 6.46
C GLY A 197 32.95 -26.73 7.17
N ALA A 198 33.79 -25.69 7.19
CA ALA A 198 33.54 -24.29 7.59
C ALA A 198 32.61 -24.04 8.79
N SER A 199 33.17 -23.71 9.96
CA SER A 199 32.40 -23.17 11.09
C SER A 199 31.85 -21.78 10.75
N ALA A 200 30.52 -21.65 10.69
CA ALA A 200 29.86 -20.35 10.74
C ALA A 200 29.70 -19.99 12.21
N ASP A 201 30.32 -18.88 12.64
CA ASP A 201 30.76 -18.72 14.03
C ASP A 201 29.93 -17.69 14.80
N VAL A 202 29.21 -18.15 15.82
CA VAL A 202 28.51 -17.29 16.80
C VAL A 202 29.52 -16.45 17.63
N SER A 203 30.83 -16.71 17.51
CA SER A 203 31.89 -15.87 18.08
C SER A 203 31.90 -14.43 17.57
N ARG A 204 31.24 -14.11 16.45
CA ARG A 204 31.10 -12.74 15.92
C ARG A 204 29.99 -11.94 16.62
N LEU A 205 29.94 -11.99 17.95
CA LEU A 205 29.02 -11.18 18.77
C LEU A 205 29.14 -9.68 18.46
N GLY A 206 30.32 -9.23 18.01
CA GLY A 206 30.53 -7.86 17.52
C GLY A 206 29.69 -7.50 16.29
N ASP A 207 29.51 -8.40 15.32
CA ASP A 207 28.72 -8.16 14.11
C ASP A 207 27.22 -8.08 14.43
N LEU A 208 26.76 -8.96 15.33
CA LEU A 208 25.40 -8.92 15.86
C LEU A 208 25.13 -7.62 16.61
N CYS A 209 26.08 -7.20 17.45
CA CYS A 209 25.98 -5.93 18.16
C CYS A 209 25.97 -4.73 17.20
N ALA A 210 26.87 -4.69 16.21
CA ALA A 210 26.94 -3.60 15.23
C ALA A 210 25.62 -3.47 14.44
N ALA A 211 25.02 -4.59 14.05
CA ALA A 211 23.72 -4.61 13.39
C ALA A 211 22.59 -4.07 14.29
N ALA A 212 22.54 -4.49 15.55
CA ALA A 212 21.55 -4.00 16.52
C ALA A 212 21.70 -2.48 16.77
N VAL A 213 22.93 -1.99 16.91
CA VAL A 213 23.23 -0.56 17.06
C VAL A 213 22.77 0.24 15.85
N ALA A 214 23.05 -0.22 14.63
CA ALA A 214 22.64 0.47 13.40
C ALA A 214 21.11 0.60 13.32
N THR A 215 20.39 -0.47 13.67
CA THR A 215 18.91 -0.47 13.70
C THR A 215 18.36 0.46 14.76
N MET A 216 18.94 0.46 15.97
CA MET A 216 18.54 1.36 17.05
C MET A 216 18.81 2.83 16.70
N ALA A 217 19.98 3.15 16.15
CA ALA A 217 20.38 4.52 15.81
C ALA A 217 19.54 5.12 14.67
N ALA A 218 19.13 4.30 13.69
CA ALA A 218 18.27 4.72 12.58
C ALA A 218 16.78 4.83 12.98
N SER A 219 16.43 4.45 14.20
CA SER A 219 15.04 4.30 14.61
C SER A 219 14.43 5.53 15.28
N SER A 220 13.12 5.68 15.08
CA SER A 220 12.29 6.71 15.71
C SER A 220 11.08 6.06 16.40
N PHE A 221 11.30 5.02 17.21
CA PHE A 221 10.23 4.26 17.86
C PHE A 221 9.51 5.07 18.94
N GLY A 222 8.22 4.79 19.15
CA GLY A 222 7.43 5.42 20.21
C GLY A 222 7.72 4.88 21.61
N THR A 223 8.02 3.57 21.74
CA THR A 223 8.18 2.89 23.03
C THR A 223 9.34 1.89 23.01
N LEU A 224 9.81 1.49 24.20
CA LEU A 224 10.89 0.50 24.37
C LEU A 224 10.46 -0.90 23.93
N GLU A 225 9.19 -1.26 24.12
CA GLU A 225 8.62 -2.57 23.74
C GLU A 225 8.66 -2.79 22.22
N ALA A 226 8.32 -1.75 21.45
CA ALA A 226 8.41 -1.80 20.00
C ALA A 226 9.87 -1.96 19.54
N LEU A 227 10.77 -1.20 20.15
CA LEU A 227 12.19 -1.25 19.81
C LEU A 227 12.81 -2.62 20.13
N VAL A 228 12.54 -3.19 21.32
CA VAL A 228 13.00 -4.54 21.71
C VAL A 228 12.52 -5.59 20.73
N THR A 229 11.26 -5.51 20.30
CA THR A 229 10.66 -6.50 19.40
C THR A 229 11.34 -6.51 18.02
N VAL A 230 11.71 -5.35 17.50
CA VAL A 230 12.42 -5.24 16.21
C VAL A 230 13.87 -5.72 16.35
N VAL A 231 14.57 -5.28 17.39
CA VAL A 231 15.97 -5.65 17.61
C VAL A 231 16.12 -7.16 17.82
N ILE A 232 15.26 -7.79 18.64
CA ILE A 232 15.32 -9.24 18.85
C ILE A 232 14.99 -10.05 17.58
N GLY A 233 14.07 -9.57 16.76
CA GLY A 233 13.71 -10.24 15.50
C GLY A 233 14.86 -10.23 14.48
N GLN A 234 15.54 -9.09 14.31
CA GLN A 234 16.70 -9.00 13.43
C GLN A 234 17.89 -9.81 13.91
N LEU A 235 18.14 -9.82 15.23
CA LEU A 235 19.18 -10.65 15.82
C LEU A 235 18.87 -12.14 15.63
N GLU A 236 17.61 -12.56 15.84
CA GLU A 236 17.15 -13.92 15.57
C GLU A 236 17.39 -14.32 14.11
N GLU A 237 17.01 -13.49 13.14
CA GLU A 237 17.20 -13.76 11.71
C GLU A 237 18.68 -13.94 11.35
N ARG A 238 19.56 -13.06 11.85
CA ARG A 238 21.01 -13.14 11.60
C ARG A 238 21.65 -14.37 12.24
N ILE A 239 21.22 -14.75 13.45
CA ILE A 239 21.69 -15.98 14.12
C ILE A 239 21.24 -17.21 13.32
N ARG A 240 20.00 -17.21 12.80
CA ARG A 240 19.49 -18.33 11.98
C ARG A 240 20.18 -18.42 10.61
N ALA A 241 20.46 -17.28 9.97
CA ALA A 241 21.17 -17.21 8.68
C ALA A 241 22.60 -17.79 8.75
N THR A 242 23.22 -17.76 9.92
CA THR A 242 24.56 -18.31 10.18
C THR A 242 24.52 -19.75 10.73
N SER A 243 23.39 -20.45 10.60
CA SER A 243 23.11 -21.77 11.18
C SER A 243 23.09 -21.83 12.72
N GLY A 244 23.47 -20.75 13.42
CA GLY A 244 23.43 -20.63 14.88
C GLY A 244 24.24 -21.70 15.62
N ARG A 245 25.26 -22.27 14.98
CA ARG A 245 26.06 -23.38 15.53
C ARG A 245 27.44 -22.92 15.92
N VAL A 246 27.98 -23.46 17.00
CA VAL A 246 29.39 -23.31 17.38
C VAL A 246 30.04 -24.68 17.24
N SER A 247 31.07 -24.77 16.39
CA SER A 247 31.87 -25.99 16.26
C SER A 247 32.93 -25.98 17.34
N LEU A 248 33.01 -27.07 18.12
CA LEU A 248 33.89 -27.20 19.27
C LEU A 248 34.88 -28.33 19.06
N GLY A 249 35.92 -28.17 18.23
CA GLY A 249 36.99 -29.17 18.12
C GLY A 249 36.50 -30.63 18.08
N GLN A 250 36.79 -31.41 19.15
CA GLN A 250 36.37 -32.82 19.32
C GLN A 250 35.01 -33.03 20.05
N SER A 251 34.39 -31.96 20.54
CA SER A 251 33.13 -31.96 21.29
C SER A 251 31.91 -31.78 20.38
N ALA A 252 30.74 -32.22 20.86
CA ALA A 252 29.48 -32.09 20.10
C ALA A 252 29.18 -30.61 19.77
N PRO A 253 28.68 -30.30 18.56
CA PRO A 253 28.36 -28.92 18.19
C PRO A 253 27.27 -28.36 19.11
N LEU A 254 27.43 -27.11 19.52
CA LEU A 254 26.39 -26.36 20.23
C LEU A 254 25.51 -25.63 19.23
N GLN A 255 24.22 -25.48 19.55
CA GLN A 255 23.27 -24.70 18.77
C GLN A 255 22.59 -23.66 19.66
N ALA A 256 22.35 -22.48 19.09
CA ALA A 256 21.58 -21.44 19.74
C ALA A 256 20.17 -21.93 20.09
N GLU A 257 19.85 -21.87 21.37
CA GLU A 257 18.59 -22.34 21.96
C GLU A 257 17.69 -21.17 22.31
N THR A 258 18.23 -20.11 22.94
CA THR A 258 17.46 -18.92 23.27
C THR A 258 18.27 -17.65 23.07
N LEU A 259 17.58 -16.59 22.62
CA LEU A 259 18.09 -15.22 22.56
C LEU A 259 17.22 -14.35 23.46
N THR A 260 17.82 -13.62 24.39
CA THR A 260 17.14 -12.60 25.20
C THR A 260 17.74 -11.23 24.87
N VAL A 261 16.89 -10.21 24.72
CA VAL A 261 17.29 -8.83 24.45
C VAL A 261 16.62 -7.92 25.46
N ASP A 262 17.43 -7.14 26.17
CA ASP A 262 17.02 -6.10 27.12
C ASP A 262 17.32 -4.73 26.51
N ILE A 263 16.33 -3.82 26.48
CA ILE A 263 16.57 -2.42 26.10
C ILE A 263 16.02 -1.51 27.18
N GLY A 264 16.90 -0.66 27.71
CA GLY A 264 16.63 0.24 28.82
C GLY A 264 16.83 1.71 28.49
N LYS A 265 16.00 2.57 29.06
CA LYS A 265 16.16 4.02 29.09
C LYS A 265 16.67 4.43 30.48
N PRO A 266 17.96 4.82 30.61
CA PRO A 266 18.58 5.13 31.91
C PRO A 266 18.04 6.41 32.57
N ILE A 267 17.36 7.30 31.82
CA ILE A 267 16.79 8.55 32.35
C ILE A 267 15.32 8.65 31.93
N ALA A 268 14.50 7.69 32.35
CA ALA A 268 13.06 7.70 32.05
C ALA A 268 12.25 8.54 33.08
N LEU A 269 12.67 8.55 34.34
CA LEU A 269 12.05 9.30 35.44
C LEU A 269 13.17 9.82 36.37
N PRO A 270 13.05 11.03 36.97
CA PRO A 270 14.08 11.59 37.86
C PRO A 270 14.40 10.78 39.13
N ALA A 271 13.69 9.68 39.37
CA ALA A 271 13.79 8.84 40.57
C ALA A 271 13.86 7.32 40.27
N ALA A 272 14.05 6.91 39.00
CA ALA A 272 14.15 5.51 38.62
C ALA A 272 15.47 5.26 37.89
N ASP A 273 16.23 4.25 38.34
CA ASP A 273 17.59 3.97 37.86
C ASP A 273 17.64 3.50 36.39
N CYS A 274 16.59 2.82 35.91
CA CYS A 274 16.39 2.46 34.49
C CYS A 274 14.97 1.91 34.27
N ALA A 275 14.30 2.31 33.18
CA ALA A 275 13.12 1.59 32.68
C ALA A 275 13.55 0.71 31.51
N ALA A 276 13.48 -0.62 31.66
CA ALA A 276 13.91 -1.57 30.64
C ALA A 276 12.83 -2.59 30.27
N VAL A 277 12.82 -2.99 29.01
CA VAL A 277 11.97 -4.05 28.47
C VAL A 277 12.85 -5.20 28.02
N SER A 278 12.44 -6.42 28.36
CA SER A 278 13.14 -7.66 27.98
C SER A 278 12.23 -8.51 27.08
N ALA A 279 12.80 -9.10 26.03
CA ALA A 279 12.14 -10.12 25.22
C ALA A 279 13.04 -11.34 25.07
N THR A 280 12.45 -12.53 25.04
CA THR A 280 13.16 -13.80 24.79
C THR A 280 12.57 -14.53 23.59
N ARG A 281 13.41 -15.16 22.78
CA ARG A 281 13.07 -16.01 21.63
C ARG A 281 13.70 -17.38 21.77
N ARG A 282 12.96 -18.43 21.39
CA ARG A 282 13.46 -19.80 21.28
C ARG A 282 13.91 -20.09 19.85
N LEU A 283 15.19 -20.44 19.71
CA LEU A 283 15.89 -20.65 18.45
C LEU A 283 15.99 -22.14 18.05
N ASP A 284 15.78 -23.04 19.00
CA ASP A 284 15.75 -24.51 18.85
C ASP A 284 14.58 -25.03 18.01
N ARG A 285 13.50 -24.25 17.90
CA ARG A 285 12.37 -24.54 17.00
C ARG A 285 12.67 -24.02 15.60
N PRO A 286 12.27 -24.77 14.54
CA PRO A 286 12.31 -24.22 13.19
C PRO A 286 11.57 -22.90 13.21
N ALA A 287 12.23 -21.84 12.71
CA ALA A 287 11.50 -20.64 12.35
C ALA A 287 10.32 -21.09 11.50
N ARG A 288 9.10 -20.66 11.84
CA ARG A 288 8.00 -20.76 10.89
C ARG A 288 8.51 -20.10 9.62
N SER A 289 8.80 -20.90 8.60
CA SER A 289 9.30 -20.36 7.34
C SER A 289 8.25 -19.36 6.86
N LEU A 290 8.69 -18.15 6.51
CA LEU A 290 7.79 -17.16 5.90
C LEU A 290 7.14 -17.71 4.61
N GLY A 291 7.71 -18.78 4.02
CA GLY A 291 7.11 -19.54 2.91
C GLY A 291 6.03 -20.55 3.30
N ALA A 292 5.94 -21.02 4.55
CA ALA A 292 4.83 -21.86 5.02
C ALA A 292 3.71 -21.06 5.72
N ALA A 293 3.97 -19.78 6.03
CA ALA A 293 2.94 -18.80 6.40
C ALA A 293 2.15 -18.25 5.19
N LEU A 294 2.31 -18.89 4.02
CA LEU A 294 1.42 -18.73 2.86
C LEU A 294 0.15 -19.58 2.97
N SER A 295 0.07 -20.56 3.89
CA SER A 295 -1.22 -21.16 4.26
C SER A 295 -1.67 -20.55 5.59
N ASP A 296 -2.65 -19.66 5.51
CA ASP A 296 -3.36 -19.16 6.66
C ASP A 296 -4.01 -20.35 7.40
N ALA A 297 -3.95 -20.37 8.73
CA ALA A 297 -4.65 -21.39 9.52
C ALA A 297 -6.17 -21.15 9.53
N SER A 298 -6.62 -20.02 8.98
CA SER A 298 -7.99 -19.85 8.50
C SER A 298 -8.07 -20.37 7.07
N PRO A 299 -8.96 -21.34 6.75
CA PRO A 299 -9.18 -21.71 5.37
C PRO A 299 -9.50 -20.46 4.56
N ALA A 300 -8.90 -20.33 3.37
CA ALA A 300 -9.36 -19.36 2.38
C ALA A 300 -10.88 -19.54 2.24
N PRO A 301 -11.67 -18.44 2.18
CA PRO A 301 -13.11 -18.57 2.04
C PRO A 301 -13.42 -19.46 0.83
N SER A 302 -14.36 -20.40 1.02
CA SER A 302 -14.77 -21.34 -0.03
C SER A 302 -15.51 -20.65 -1.18
N GLU A 303 -15.92 -19.39 -0.97
CA GLU A 303 -16.66 -18.53 -1.90
C GLU A 303 -16.05 -17.12 -1.92
N GLU A 304 -16.30 -16.36 -2.99
CA GLU A 304 -15.85 -14.96 -3.08
C GLU A 304 -16.54 -14.09 -2.01
N VAL A 305 -15.75 -13.30 -1.28
CA VAL A 305 -16.26 -12.34 -0.29
C VAL A 305 -16.21 -10.93 -0.86
N VAL A 306 -17.31 -10.18 -0.74
CA VAL A 306 -17.34 -8.76 -1.11
C VAL A 306 -16.63 -7.92 -0.05
N CYS A 307 -15.64 -7.14 -0.47
CA CYS A 307 -14.86 -6.25 0.39
C CYS A 307 -14.90 -4.83 -0.14
N PHE A 308 -14.68 -3.88 0.77
CA PHE A 308 -14.62 -2.46 0.45
C PHE A 308 -13.27 -1.91 0.89
N LEU A 309 -12.59 -1.21 -0.02
CA LEU A 309 -11.29 -0.58 0.24
C LEU A 309 -11.43 0.94 0.11
N ALA A 310 -10.74 1.71 0.95
CA ALA A 310 -10.45 3.10 0.69
C ALA A 310 -9.09 3.19 -0.02
N ILE A 311 -9.01 4.05 -1.03
CA ILE A 311 -7.75 4.42 -1.67
C ILE A 311 -7.58 5.94 -1.62
N GLY A 312 -6.36 6.41 -1.39
CA GLY A 312 -6.11 7.85 -1.44
C GLY A 312 -4.63 8.23 -1.44
N GLY A 313 -4.33 9.41 -1.98
CA GLY A 313 -2.96 9.92 -2.09
C GLY A 313 -2.94 11.43 -2.29
N ASN A 314 -1.84 12.08 -1.90
CA ASN A 314 -1.72 13.54 -1.99
C ASN A 314 -0.38 14.03 -2.58
N ILE A 315 0.39 13.15 -3.22
CA ILE A 315 1.67 13.50 -3.84
C ILE A 315 1.66 13.13 -5.33
N GLY A 316 2.32 13.95 -6.15
CA GLY A 316 2.53 13.70 -7.58
C GLY A 316 1.23 13.73 -8.39
N ASP A 317 1.18 12.98 -9.49
CA ASP A 317 -0.05 12.75 -10.26
C ASP A 317 -0.96 11.79 -9.49
N ARG A 318 -1.69 12.35 -8.52
CA ARG A 318 -2.61 11.62 -7.63
C ARG A 318 -3.59 10.73 -8.41
N SER A 319 -4.09 11.20 -9.55
CA SER A 319 -5.05 10.44 -10.37
C SER A 319 -4.40 9.20 -10.99
N GLN A 320 -3.15 9.31 -11.45
CA GLN A 320 -2.38 8.20 -12.00
C GLN A 320 -1.98 7.20 -10.90
N PHE A 321 -1.60 7.66 -9.70
CA PHE A 321 -1.31 6.75 -8.58
C PHE A 321 -2.53 5.91 -8.18
N LEU A 322 -3.71 6.53 -8.07
CA LEU A 322 -4.95 5.82 -7.77
C LEU A 322 -5.30 4.81 -8.88
N PHE A 323 -5.16 5.19 -10.15
CA PHE A 323 -5.41 4.30 -11.28
C PHE A 323 -4.45 3.10 -11.29
N GLU A 324 -3.15 3.31 -11.11
CA GLU A 324 -2.17 2.21 -11.07
C GLU A 324 -2.39 1.29 -9.87
N ALA A 325 -2.85 1.82 -8.73
CA ALA A 325 -3.23 1.00 -7.58
C ALA A 325 -4.43 0.08 -7.92
N VAL A 326 -5.47 0.60 -8.58
CA VAL A 326 -6.60 -0.19 -9.06
C VAL A 326 -6.15 -1.24 -10.07
N ARG A 327 -5.29 -0.85 -11.02
CA ARG A 327 -4.76 -1.76 -12.05
C ARG A 327 -3.92 -2.88 -11.43
N ALA A 328 -3.05 -2.56 -10.47
CA ALA A 328 -2.26 -3.55 -9.74
C ALA A 328 -3.14 -4.50 -8.94
N LEU A 329 -4.16 -3.99 -8.26
CA LEU A 329 -5.12 -4.80 -7.50
C LEU A 329 -5.84 -5.83 -8.38
N ARG A 330 -6.23 -5.44 -9.60
CA ARG A 330 -6.90 -6.34 -10.57
C ARG A 330 -6.01 -7.46 -11.11
N ARG A 331 -4.69 -7.33 -11.02
CA ARG A 331 -3.75 -8.40 -11.43
C ARG A 331 -3.53 -9.45 -10.35
N ILE A 332 -4.03 -9.22 -9.14
CA ILE A 332 -3.84 -10.15 -8.04
C ILE A 332 -4.84 -11.29 -8.17
N ASP A 333 -4.31 -12.52 -8.26
CA ASP A 333 -5.14 -13.72 -8.31
C ASP A 333 -6.07 -13.79 -7.10
N GLY A 334 -7.34 -14.06 -7.38
CA GLY A 334 -8.37 -14.09 -6.35
C GLY A 334 -8.89 -12.72 -5.95
N VAL A 335 -8.58 -11.63 -6.66
CA VAL A 335 -9.22 -10.31 -6.50
C VAL A 335 -9.90 -9.88 -7.79
N ARG A 336 -11.16 -9.46 -7.68
CA ARG A 336 -11.97 -8.98 -8.80
C ARG A 336 -12.61 -7.65 -8.46
N LEU A 337 -12.34 -6.63 -9.28
CA LEU A 337 -13.00 -5.32 -9.15
C LEU A 337 -14.48 -5.44 -9.50
N LEU A 338 -15.36 -4.97 -8.63
CA LEU A 338 -16.81 -4.95 -8.85
C LEU A 338 -17.31 -3.54 -9.17
N ASP A 339 -16.77 -2.52 -8.50
CA ASP A 339 -17.14 -1.12 -8.71
C ASP A 339 -16.09 -0.18 -8.09
N THR A 340 -16.13 1.10 -8.45
CA THR A 340 -15.35 2.18 -7.82
C THR A 340 -16.25 3.37 -7.55
N SER A 341 -15.98 4.15 -6.51
CA SER A 341 -16.64 5.46 -6.33
C SER A 341 -16.20 6.48 -7.39
N PHE A 342 -16.69 7.71 -7.29
CA PHE A 342 -16.03 8.85 -7.95
C PHE A 342 -14.78 9.29 -7.17
N LEU A 343 -14.00 10.22 -7.74
CA LEU A 343 -12.87 10.85 -7.05
C LEU A 343 -13.36 12.02 -6.20
N TYR A 344 -12.75 12.20 -5.03
CA TYR A 344 -13.01 13.31 -4.12
C TYR A 344 -11.70 13.97 -3.74
N GLU A 345 -11.58 15.27 -4.00
CA GLU A 345 -10.44 16.05 -3.52
C GLU A 345 -10.77 16.65 -2.15
N THR A 346 -10.09 16.20 -1.10
CA THR A 346 -10.41 16.61 0.28
C THR A 346 -9.22 17.26 0.97
N PRO A 347 -9.45 18.25 1.84
CA PRO A 347 -8.39 18.78 2.68
C PRO A 347 -7.81 17.67 3.57
N PRO A 348 -6.53 17.79 3.98
CA PRO A 348 -5.93 16.84 4.91
C PRO A 348 -6.66 16.80 6.26
N ALA A 349 -6.96 15.61 6.76
CA ALA A 349 -7.74 15.45 7.99
C ALA A 349 -6.96 15.64 9.31
N TYR A 350 -5.63 15.52 9.29
CA TYR A 350 -4.81 15.48 10.51
C TYR A 350 -3.64 16.47 10.44
N VAL A 351 -2.64 16.18 9.58
CA VAL A 351 -1.55 17.12 9.30
C VAL A 351 -2.09 18.09 8.24
N THR A 352 -2.36 19.34 8.58
CA THR A 352 -3.03 20.28 7.68
C THR A 352 -2.09 21.01 6.73
N ASP A 353 -0.80 21.10 7.06
CA ASP A 353 0.25 21.66 6.21
C ASP A 353 0.76 20.60 5.20
N GLN A 354 -0.13 20.19 4.29
CA GLN A 354 0.18 19.29 3.19
C GLN A 354 -0.83 19.44 2.04
N PRO A 355 -0.52 18.95 0.82
CA PRO A 355 -1.45 18.99 -0.29
C PRO A 355 -2.75 18.21 -0.02
N ALA A 356 -3.82 18.62 -0.69
CA ALA A 356 -5.12 17.94 -0.63
C ALA A 356 -5.03 16.48 -1.10
N PHE A 357 -5.78 15.61 -0.44
CA PHE A 357 -5.89 14.20 -0.82
C PHE A 357 -6.88 14.02 -1.95
N LEU A 358 -6.54 13.16 -2.90
CA LEU A 358 -7.50 12.57 -3.83
C LEU A 358 -7.91 11.21 -3.27
N ASN A 359 -9.20 10.99 -3.01
CA ASN A 359 -9.73 9.78 -2.40
C ASN A 359 -10.79 9.11 -3.27
N ALA A 360 -10.89 7.79 -3.14
CA ALA A 360 -11.97 6.98 -3.67
C ALA A 360 -12.19 5.71 -2.82
N ALA A 361 -13.28 5.01 -3.07
CA ALA A 361 -13.57 3.69 -2.52
C ALA A 361 -13.68 2.65 -3.65
N LEU A 362 -13.27 1.43 -3.35
CA LEU A 362 -13.33 0.29 -4.26
C LEU A 362 -14.24 -0.78 -3.66
N LYS A 363 -15.10 -1.36 -4.48
CA LYS A 363 -15.85 -2.58 -4.18
C LYS A 363 -15.17 -3.73 -4.93
N ILE A 364 -14.73 -4.75 -4.20
CA ILE A 364 -14.06 -5.92 -4.77
C ILE A 364 -14.73 -7.21 -4.30
N ALA A 365 -14.64 -8.26 -5.11
CA ALA A 365 -14.81 -9.64 -4.66
C ALA A 365 -13.42 -10.24 -4.47
N THR A 366 -13.22 -11.00 -3.41
CA THR A 366 -11.92 -11.63 -3.14
C THR A 366 -12.04 -13.02 -2.52
N THR A 367 -11.15 -13.93 -2.89
CA THR A 367 -10.93 -15.22 -2.22
C THR A 367 -9.75 -15.17 -1.26
N LEU A 368 -9.03 -14.05 -1.20
CA LEU A 368 -7.95 -13.85 -0.24
C LEU A 368 -8.49 -13.62 1.17
N THR A 369 -7.86 -14.21 2.18
CA THR A 369 -8.15 -13.91 3.59
C THR A 369 -7.88 -12.42 3.90
N PRO A 370 -8.48 -11.85 4.97
CA PRO A 370 -8.25 -10.45 5.34
C PRO A 370 -6.76 -10.10 5.48
N ARG A 371 -5.96 -11.04 6.02
CA ARG A 371 -4.51 -10.88 6.19
C ARG A 371 -3.77 -10.90 4.86
N ALA A 372 -4.16 -11.80 3.94
CA ALA A 372 -3.58 -11.87 2.61
C ALA A 372 -3.93 -10.61 1.78
N LEU A 373 -5.17 -10.12 1.87
CA LEU A 373 -5.60 -8.89 1.23
C LEU A 373 -4.84 -7.66 1.78
N LEU A 374 -4.62 -7.58 3.10
CA LEU A 374 -3.83 -6.50 3.69
C LEU A 374 -2.38 -6.52 3.17
N ARG A 375 -1.75 -7.69 3.09
CA ARG A 375 -0.40 -7.84 2.52
C ARG A 375 -0.35 -7.39 1.06
N ALA A 376 -1.35 -7.78 0.26
CA ALA A 376 -1.49 -7.34 -1.13
C ALA A 376 -1.59 -5.80 -1.24
N CYS A 377 -2.43 -5.17 -0.42
CA CYS A 377 -2.55 -3.70 -0.37
C CYS A 377 -1.22 -3.03 -0.02
N LYS A 378 -0.48 -3.54 0.97
CA LYS A 378 0.83 -2.99 1.36
C LYS A 378 1.91 -3.22 0.31
N ALA A 379 1.87 -4.34 -0.42
CA ALA A 379 2.77 -4.57 -1.54
C ALA A 379 2.54 -3.55 -2.68
N ILE A 380 1.27 -3.23 -2.99
CA ILE A 380 0.92 -2.18 -3.96
C ILE A 380 1.44 -0.81 -3.51
N GLU A 381 1.24 -0.46 -2.23
CA GLU A 381 1.75 0.81 -1.67
C GLU A 381 3.27 0.95 -1.86
N VAL A 382 4.02 -0.11 -1.53
CA VAL A 382 5.48 -0.14 -1.67
C VAL A 382 5.90 -0.06 -3.13
N ALA A 383 5.25 -0.82 -4.02
CA ALA A 383 5.54 -0.79 -5.45
C ALA A 383 5.32 0.60 -6.08
N LEU A 384 4.36 1.37 -5.56
CA LEU A 384 4.04 2.74 -5.96
C LEU A 384 4.86 3.81 -5.21
N GLY A 385 5.88 3.42 -4.44
CA GLY A 385 6.85 4.34 -3.87
C GLY A 385 6.50 4.85 -2.46
N ARG A 386 5.52 4.26 -1.77
CA ARG A 386 5.37 4.48 -0.33
C ARG A 386 6.42 3.63 0.42
N PRO A 387 7.31 4.22 1.23
CA PRO A 387 8.25 3.45 2.02
C PRO A 387 7.51 2.45 2.91
N ALA A 388 7.99 1.21 2.96
CA ALA A 388 7.42 0.20 3.85
C ALA A 388 7.49 0.73 5.30
N PRO A 389 6.40 0.67 6.08
CA PRO A 389 6.47 0.97 7.51
C PRO A 389 7.55 0.09 8.14
N CYS A 390 8.44 0.69 8.93
CA CYS A 390 9.49 -0.03 9.63
C CYS A 390 8.85 -1.14 10.49
N GLY A 391 9.12 -2.42 10.19
CA GLY A 391 8.50 -3.58 10.86
C GLY A 391 7.23 -4.16 10.21
N SER A 392 6.87 -3.76 8.99
CA SER A 392 5.76 -4.38 8.25
C SER A 392 6.11 -5.79 7.74
N ILE A 393 5.09 -6.65 7.58
CA ILE A 393 5.19 -8.08 7.16
C ILE A 393 5.69 -8.23 5.70
N VAL A 394 6.03 -7.13 5.02
CA VAL A 394 6.43 -7.15 3.61
C VAL A 394 7.92 -7.48 3.53
N ALA A 395 8.22 -8.78 3.49
CA ALA A 395 9.52 -9.28 3.07
C ALA A 395 9.87 -8.73 1.67
N ALA A 396 11.16 -8.57 1.42
CA ALA A 396 11.79 -7.86 0.32
C ALA A 396 11.59 -8.42 -1.11
N GLU A 397 10.48 -9.11 -1.38
CA GLU A 397 10.12 -9.57 -2.72
C GLU A 397 8.64 -9.23 -2.98
N SER A 398 8.38 -8.07 -3.61
CA SER A 398 7.04 -7.76 -4.13
C SER A 398 6.91 -8.31 -5.55
N PRO A 399 6.04 -9.30 -5.82
CA PRO A 399 5.77 -9.79 -7.18
C PRO A 399 4.84 -8.86 -7.98
N VAL A 400 4.52 -7.68 -7.47
CA VAL A 400 3.60 -6.73 -8.11
C VAL A 400 4.38 -5.87 -9.12
N GLU A 401 4.28 -6.24 -10.40
CA GLU A 401 4.81 -5.43 -11.50
C GLU A 401 3.91 -4.19 -11.76
N ILE A 402 4.54 -3.01 -11.84
CA ILE A 402 3.91 -1.74 -12.24
C ILE A 402 4.34 -1.44 -13.68
N ASP A 403 3.40 -1.59 -14.62
CA ASP A 403 3.64 -1.53 -16.07
C ASP A 403 3.89 -0.11 -16.62
N VAL A 404 3.73 0.95 -15.81
CA VAL A 404 3.74 2.34 -16.30
C VAL A 404 4.80 3.17 -15.59
N ALA A 405 5.52 3.97 -16.38
CA ALA A 405 6.42 5.00 -15.90
C ALA A 405 5.62 6.06 -15.12
N ILE A 406 5.55 5.89 -13.81
CA ILE A 406 5.08 6.91 -12.87
C ILE A 406 6.24 7.88 -12.63
N ASP A 407 5.99 9.17 -12.69
CA ASP A 407 6.98 10.16 -12.28
C ASP A 407 7.22 10.06 -10.78
N ARG A 408 8.40 9.57 -10.43
CA ARG A 408 8.84 9.47 -9.03
C ARG A 408 9.66 10.69 -8.60
N GLY A 409 9.93 11.66 -9.47
CA GLY A 409 10.66 12.87 -9.11
C GLY A 409 9.98 13.65 -7.98
N ALA A 410 8.64 13.63 -7.95
CA ALA A 410 7.86 14.21 -6.85
C ALA A 410 8.02 13.49 -5.49
N LEU A 411 8.68 12.31 -5.46
CA LEU A 411 8.94 11.52 -4.26
C LEU A 411 10.34 11.79 -3.67
N ASP A 412 11.22 12.46 -4.40
CA ASP A 412 12.60 12.72 -3.97
C ASP A 412 12.64 13.67 -2.76
N GLY A 413 13.37 13.27 -1.70
CA GLY A 413 13.55 14.09 -0.50
C GLY A 413 12.37 14.09 0.49
N LEU A 414 11.31 13.34 0.24
CA LEU A 414 10.17 13.23 1.16
C LEU A 414 10.53 12.47 2.44
N VAL A 415 10.34 13.13 3.57
CA VAL A 415 10.42 12.51 4.90
C VAL A 415 9.06 11.92 5.25
N TYR A 416 8.98 10.60 5.38
CA TYR A 416 7.74 9.94 5.75
C TYR A 416 7.40 10.21 7.22
N VAL A 417 6.28 10.89 7.45
CA VAL A 417 5.70 11.13 8.79
C VAL A 417 4.32 10.47 8.84
N ARG A 418 3.96 9.88 9.98
CA ARG A 418 2.65 9.26 10.17
C ARG A 418 1.54 10.29 9.92
N ASN A 419 0.52 9.89 9.15
CA ASN A 419 -0.56 10.76 8.66
C ASN A 419 -0.13 11.92 7.74
N GLY A 420 1.15 11.96 7.37
CA GLY A 420 1.71 12.95 6.46
C GLY A 420 1.52 12.60 4.98
N PRO A 421 2.27 13.32 4.12
CA PRO A 421 2.17 13.16 2.68
C PRO A 421 2.53 11.74 2.24
N ARG A 422 1.77 11.20 1.28
CA ARG A 422 2.04 9.88 0.69
C ARG A 422 1.53 9.77 -0.76
N PRO A 423 2.23 9.01 -1.63
CA PRO A 423 1.77 8.78 -2.99
C PRO A 423 0.44 8.00 -3.03
N ILE A 424 0.28 7.00 -2.17
CA ILE A 424 -0.90 6.15 -2.10
C ILE A 424 -1.08 5.48 -0.72
N ASP A 425 -2.34 5.25 -0.34
CA ASP A 425 -2.79 4.49 0.83
C ASP A 425 -3.94 3.59 0.42
N LEU A 426 -3.91 2.34 0.87
CA LEU A 426 -4.96 1.35 0.67
C LEU A 426 -5.36 0.79 2.05
N ASP A 427 -6.59 1.09 2.46
CA ASP A 427 -7.18 0.64 3.72
C ASP A 427 -8.37 -0.29 3.46
N ILE A 428 -8.42 -1.43 4.16
CA ILE A 428 -9.58 -2.33 4.13
C ILE A 428 -10.66 -1.77 5.05
N LEU A 429 -11.78 -1.34 4.49
CA LEU A 429 -12.91 -0.78 5.22
C LEU A 429 -13.83 -1.87 5.77
N PHE A 430 -14.23 -2.80 4.90
CA PHE A 430 -15.14 -3.90 5.22
C PHE A 430 -14.68 -5.18 4.50
N TYR A 431 -14.98 -6.34 5.10
CA TYR A 431 -14.72 -7.67 4.53
C TYR A 431 -15.95 -8.54 4.80
N GLY A 432 -16.88 -8.59 3.84
CA GLY A 432 -18.22 -9.10 4.08
C GLY A 432 -18.87 -8.42 5.29
N ASP A 433 -19.57 -9.20 6.10
CA ASP A 433 -20.10 -8.85 7.41
C ASP A 433 -19.12 -9.15 8.56
N ALA A 434 -17.88 -9.55 8.24
CA ALA A 434 -16.94 -10.01 9.24
C ALA A 434 -16.44 -8.87 10.13
N THR A 435 -16.32 -9.17 11.43
CA THR A 435 -15.56 -8.36 12.37
C THR A 435 -14.22 -9.05 12.64
N VAL A 436 -13.13 -8.45 12.18
CA VAL A 436 -11.78 -9.01 12.27
C VAL A 436 -10.93 -8.11 13.15
N ARG A 437 -10.28 -8.69 14.15
CA ARG A 437 -9.19 -8.05 14.90
C ARG A 437 -7.99 -8.98 14.83
N LEU A 438 -7.06 -8.69 13.93
CA LEU A 438 -5.77 -9.37 13.94
C LEU A 438 -4.84 -8.55 14.82
N GLU A 439 -4.57 -9.07 16.00
CA GLU A 439 -3.46 -8.63 16.82
C GLU A 439 -2.16 -9.14 16.18
N ALA A 440 -1.09 -8.34 16.20
CA ALA A 440 0.24 -8.95 16.18
C ALA A 440 0.23 -9.98 17.33
N GLU A 441 0.60 -11.24 17.06
CA GLU A 441 0.45 -12.44 17.95
C GLU A 441 1.14 -12.34 19.35
N ALA A 442 1.34 -11.16 19.93
CA ALA A 442 2.05 -10.92 21.18
C ALA A 442 1.16 -10.52 22.39
N LEU A 443 -0.16 -10.34 22.27
CA LEU A 443 -1.00 -9.89 23.41
C LEU A 443 -2.05 -10.87 23.92
N SER A 444 -2.20 -12.07 23.34
CA SER A 444 -3.28 -13.00 23.71
C SER A 444 -3.06 -13.82 25.01
N LYS A 445 -2.13 -13.42 25.89
CA LYS A 445 -2.02 -14.00 27.24
C LYS A 445 -1.78 -12.94 28.30
N GLY A 446 -2.85 -12.29 28.77
CA GLY A 446 -2.86 -11.74 30.13
C GLY A 446 -3.51 -10.38 30.38
N ALA A 447 -4.17 -9.73 29.43
CA ALA A 447 -4.85 -8.46 29.73
C ALA A 447 -6.25 -8.70 30.36
N PRO A 448 -6.58 -8.10 31.52
CA PRO A 448 -7.92 -8.19 32.09
C PRO A 448 -8.92 -7.36 31.25
N PRO A 449 -10.20 -7.79 31.14
CA PRO A 449 -11.20 -7.05 30.38
C PRO A 449 -11.60 -5.77 31.14
N GLY A 450 -11.57 -4.61 30.46
CA GLY A 450 -11.99 -3.33 31.02
C GLY A 450 -11.62 -2.13 30.14
N PRO A 451 -12.03 -0.90 30.50
CA PRO A 451 -11.88 0.33 29.70
C PRO A 451 -10.43 0.72 29.37
N ALA A 452 -9.44 0.07 30.00
CA ALA A 452 -8.03 0.19 29.66
C ALA A 452 -7.64 -0.52 28.34
N ALA A 453 -8.43 -1.52 27.90
CA ALA A 453 -8.21 -2.22 26.63
C ALA A 453 -8.58 -1.34 25.42
N ASP A 454 -9.65 -0.54 25.53
CA ASP A 454 -10.04 0.41 24.49
C ASP A 454 -9.05 1.59 24.37
N ASP A 455 -8.49 2.03 25.49
CA ASP A 455 -7.46 3.08 25.54
C ASP A 455 -6.10 2.56 25.00
N ALA A 456 -5.78 1.29 25.22
CA ALA A 456 -4.64 0.61 24.60
C ALA A 456 -4.85 0.39 23.09
N LEU A 457 -6.07 0.13 22.64
CA LEU A 457 -6.45 -0.05 21.24
C LEU A 457 -6.33 1.27 20.45
N ALA A 458 -6.75 2.40 21.05
CA ALA A 458 -6.56 3.74 20.50
C ALA A 458 -5.07 4.13 20.42
N ARG A 459 -4.27 3.75 21.43
CA ARG A 459 -2.81 4.01 21.48
C ARG A 459 -1.98 3.09 20.57
N ALA A 460 -2.44 1.87 20.28
CA ALA A 460 -1.78 0.92 19.37
C ALA A 460 -2.06 1.22 17.88
N SER A 461 -3.29 1.68 17.56
CA SER A 461 -3.62 2.26 16.24
C SER A 461 -2.68 3.44 15.90
N ALA A 462 -2.12 4.09 16.93
CA ALA A 462 -1.20 5.20 16.80
C ALA A 462 0.20 4.86 16.24
N LEU A 463 0.57 3.57 16.12
CA LEU A 463 1.96 3.14 15.92
C LEU A 463 2.23 2.42 14.57
N GLY A 464 1.22 2.28 13.69
CA GLY A 464 1.43 1.89 12.29
C GLY A 464 1.99 0.48 12.03
N GLY A 465 2.09 -0.37 13.05
CA GLY A 465 2.54 -1.76 12.93
C GLY A 465 1.39 -2.75 13.12
N GLY A 466 1.17 -3.63 12.13
CA GLY A 466 0.69 -5.01 12.34
C GLY A 466 -0.72 -5.30 12.87
N PHE A 467 -1.60 -4.32 13.08
CA PHE A 467 -2.99 -4.56 13.49
C PHE A 467 -3.95 -4.41 12.30
N LEU A 468 -4.77 -5.43 12.05
CA LEU A 468 -5.91 -5.33 11.12
C LEU A 468 -7.19 -5.26 11.93
N THR A 469 -7.94 -4.16 11.79
CA THR A 469 -9.28 -4.03 12.38
C THR A 469 -10.27 -3.84 11.25
N ILE A 470 -11.25 -4.75 11.17
CA ILE A 470 -12.37 -4.72 10.22
C ILE A 470 -13.67 -4.82 11.03
N PRO A 471 -14.67 -3.98 10.80
CA PRO A 471 -14.62 -2.78 9.96
C PRO A 471 -13.55 -1.79 10.42
N HIS A 472 -13.00 -1.00 9.50
CA HIS A 472 -11.99 0.00 9.85
C HIS A 472 -12.57 1.00 10.86
N ALA A 473 -11.92 1.13 12.03
CA ALA A 473 -12.47 1.86 13.19
C ALA A 473 -12.83 3.32 12.89
N GLY A 474 -12.11 3.97 11.97
CA GLY A 474 -12.35 5.37 11.60
C GLY A 474 -13.51 5.62 10.63
N ILE A 475 -14.24 4.61 10.14
CA ILE A 475 -15.32 4.81 9.14
C ILE A 475 -16.39 5.81 9.61
N PRO A 476 -16.97 5.68 10.83
CA PRO A 476 -18.11 6.50 11.23
C PRO A 476 -17.81 8.00 11.33
N GLU A 477 -16.53 8.37 11.47
CA GLU A 477 -16.09 9.75 11.69
C GLU A 477 -15.53 10.42 10.42
N ARG A 478 -15.29 9.65 9.35
CA ARG A 478 -14.58 10.10 8.15
C ARG A 478 -15.56 10.34 7.00
N GLU A 479 -15.99 11.58 6.83
CA GLU A 479 -16.83 11.97 5.69
C GLU A 479 -16.17 11.63 4.34
N PHE A 480 -14.84 11.79 4.25
CA PHE A 480 -14.05 11.43 3.05
C PHE A 480 -13.96 9.92 2.76
N VAL A 481 -14.46 9.07 3.66
CA VAL A 481 -14.64 7.62 3.44
C VAL A 481 -16.11 7.31 3.14
N LEU A 482 -17.04 7.90 3.92
CA LEU A 482 -18.48 7.67 3.77
C LEU A 482 -19.04 8.20 2.44
N ARG A 483 -18.57 9.37 1.97
CA ARG A 483 -18.99 9.94 0.68
C ARG A 483 -18.63 9.01 -0.49
N PRO A 484 -17.38 8.56 -0.67
CA PRO A 484 -17.07 7.51 -1.65
C PRO A 484 -17.90 6.23 -1.51
N LEU A 485 -18.16 5.76 -0.28
CA LEU A 485 -18.96 4.55 -0.06
C LEU A 485 -20.42 4.72 -0.51
N MET A 486 -20.99 5.93 -0.39
CA MET A 486 -22.34 6.23 -0.88
C MET A 486 -22.50 6.05 -2.40
N ASP A 487 -21.42 6.14 -3.17
CA ASP A 487 -21.47 5.92 -4.63
C ASP A 487 -21.76 4.46 -4.97
N ILE A 488 -21.24 3.53 -4.17
CA ILE A 488 -21.14 2.10 -4.50
C ILE A 488 -21.92 1.18 -3.56
N ALA A 489 -22.25 1.65 -2.36
CA ALA A 489 -22.84 0.85 -1.28
C ALA A 489 -23.59 1.67 -0.22
N PRO A 490 -24.57 2.53 -0.60
CA PRO A 490 -25.30 3.36 0.37
C PRO A 490 -26.08 2.52 1.40
N ASP A 491 -26.64 1.39 0.97
CA ASP A 491 -27.48 0.51 1.79
C ASP A 491 -26.66 -0.53 2.58
N PHE A 492 -25.32 -0.52 2.47
CA PHE A 492 -24.49 -1.49 3.17
C PHE A 492 -24.53 -1.23 4.68
N VAL A 493 -24.92 -2.23 5.45
CA VAL A 493 -25.06 -2.15 6.90
C VAL A 493 -23.73 -2.43 7.57
N HIS A 494 -23.26 -1.48 8.38
CA HIS A 494 -22.04 -1.64 9.14
C HIS A 494 -22.25 -2.70 10.25
N PRO A 495 -21.44 -3.78 10.29
CA PRO A 495 -21.76 -4.97 11.09
C PRO A 495 -21.69 -4.74 12.62
N VAL A 496 -21.00 -3.70 13.09
CA VAL A 496 -20.91 -3.37 14.52
C VAL A 496 -22.00 -2.43 15.02
N ASN A 497 -22.28 -1.32 14.34
CA ASN A 497 -23.23 -0.30 14.82
C ASN A 497 -24.66 -0.47 14.23
N GLY A 498 -24.84 -1.33 13.22
CA GLY A 498 -26.13 -1.63 12.61
C GLY A 498 -26.68 -0.53 11.69
N LEU A 499 -25.91 0.53 11.43
CA LEU A 499 -26.30 1.64 10.56
C LEU A 499 -25.87 1.38 9.12
N THR A 500 -26.69 1.78 8.16
CA THR A 500 -26.29 1.87 6.74
C THR A 500 -25.24 2.96 6.52
N VAL A 501 -24.51 2.89 5.41
CA VAL A 501 -23.58 3.97 5.00
C VAL A 501 -24.32 5.31 4.89
N ALA A 502 -25.55 5.30 4.34
CA ALA A 502 -26.40 6.48 4.24
C ALA A 502 -26.74 7.07 5.61
N GLU A 503 -27.17 6.24 6.57
CA GLU A 503 -27.47 6.68 7.93
C GLU A 503 -26.21 7.20 8.66
N MET A 504 -25.06 6.55 8.49
CA MET A 504 -23.79 7.02 9.07
C MET A 504 -23.41 8.40 8.52
N LEU A 505 -23.54 8.62 7.21
CA LEU A 505 -23.27 9.92 6.60
C LEU A 505 -24.26 10.99 7.11
N ALA A 506 -25.54 10.66 7.23
CA ALA A 506 -26.57 11.58 7.72
C ALA A 506 -26.37 12.01 9.18
N GLN A 507 -25.66 11.22 9.98
CA GLN A 507 -25.33 11.55 11.38
C GLN A 507 -24.13 12.50 11.50
N LEU A 508 -23.32 12.66 10.45
CA LEU A 508 -22.22 13.61 10.49
C LEU A 508 -22.75 15.05 10.48
N PRO A 509 -22.11 15.98 11.22
CA PRO A 509 -22.51 17.38 11.20
C PRO A 509 -22.39 17.90 9.77
N ALA A 510 -23.39 18.66 9.33
CA ALA A 510 -23.36 19.30 8.02
C ALA A 510 -22.13 20.20 7.90
N ARG A 511 -21.16 19.79 7.08
CA ARG A 511 -19.95 20.55 6.73
C ARG A 511 -19.99 20.89 5.26
N ASP A 512 -19.24 21.94 4.91
CA ASP A 512 -18.92 22.22 3.51
C ASP A 512 -17.91 21.18 3.05
N PHE A 513 -18.42 20.06 2.54
CA PHE A 513 -17.60 18.95 2.06
C PHE A 513 -17.28 19.20 0.58
N PRO A 514 -16.01 19.07 0.15
CA PRO A 514 -15.64 19.36 -1.23
C PRO A 514 -16.42 18.49 -2.23
N PRO A 515 -16.75 19.02 -3.41
CA PRO A 515 -17.43 18.24 -4.43
C PRO A 515 -16.53 17.11 -4.93
N ARG A 516 -17.15 16.13 -5.60
CA ARG A 516 -16.45 15.16 -6.45
C ARG A 516 -15.57 15.90 -7.47
N VAL A 517 -14.56 15.24 -8.01
CA VAL A 517 -13.70 15.80 -9.06
C VAL A 517 -13.60 14.87 -10.27
N TYR A 518 -13.54 15.45 -11.46
CA TYR A 518 -13.15 14.72 -12.68
C TYR A 518 -11.67 14.76 -12.89
N SER A 519 -11.11 13.66 -13.38
CA SER A 519 -9.83 13.68 -14.07
C SER A 519 -10.07 13.51 -15.57
N PHE A 520 -9.37 14.32 -16.38
CA PHE A 520 -9.33 14.14 -17.84
C PHE A 520 -8.16 13.26 -18.29
N GLY A 521 -7.71 12.33 -17.43
CA GLY A 521 -6.62 11.39 -17.70
C GLY A 521 -5.27 11.87 -17.14
N ARG A 522 -4.18 11.32 -17.69
CA ARG A 522 -2.79 11.52 -17.22
C ARG A 522 -2.39 13.01 -17.22
N GLY A 523 -1.84 13.50 -16.11
CA GLY A 523 -1.51 14.93 -15.93
C GLY A 523 -2.72 15.86 -15.77
N GLY A 524 -3.93 15.29 -15.72
CA GLY A 524 -5.18 16.01 -15.92
C GLY A 524 -5.50 17.05 -14.84
N GLN A 525 -6.00 18.19 -15.30
CA GLN A 525 -6.70 19.16 -14.47
C GLN A 525 -7.87 18.48 -13.75
N LEU A 526 -7.88 18.55 -12.42
CA LEU A 526 -9.04 18.14 -11.65
C LEU A 526 -10.13 19.22 -11.77
N VAL A 527 -11.31 18.84 -12.25
CA VAL A 527 -12.45 19.76 -12.34
C VAL A 527 -13.48 19.40 -11.28
N PRO A 528 -13.74 20.30 -10.31
CA PRO A 528 -14.80 20.13 -9.33
C PRO A 528 -16.16 19.93 -10.00
N HIS A 529 -16.86 18.87 -9.60
CA HIS A 529 -18.25 18.62 -9.96
C HIS A 529 -19.10 19.80 -9.48
N GLY A 530 -20.06 20.20 -10.30
CA GLY A 530 -21.05 21.21 -9.91
C GLY A 530 -20.56 22.66 -9.84
N ALA A 531 -19.26 22.94 -10.08
CA ALA A 531 -18.77 24.31 -10.14
C ALA A 531 -19.42 25.13 -11.27
N HIS A 532 -19.63 24.50 -12.43
CA HIS A 532 -20.36 25.03 -13.59
C HIS A 532 -20.63 23.89 -14.58
N THR A 533 -21.59 24.08 -15.47
CA THR A 533 -21.80 23.23 -16.64
C THR A 533 -20.68 23.49 -17.67
N LEU A 534 -20.06 22.42 -18.15
CA LEU A 534 -18.94 22.52 -19.10
C LEU A 534 -19.47 22.58 -20.54
N THR A 535 -18.98 23.53 -21.31
CA THR A 535 -19.24 23.63 -22.75
C THR A 535 -18.17 22.88 -23.53
N VAL A 536 -18.58 22.01 -24.45
CA VAL A 536 -17.72 21.21 -25.33
C VAL A 536 -17.87 21.70 -26.77
N GLY A 537 -16.83 22.34 -27.31
CA GLY A 537 -16.84 22.89 -28.67
C GLY A 537 -16.56 21.83 -29.74
N ILE A 538 -17.46 21.70 -30.72
CA ILE A 538 -17.33 20.70 -31.80
C ILE A 538 -16.40 21.21 -32.92
N LEU A 539 -15.24 20.56 -33.05
CA LEU A 539 -14.27 20.80 -34.13
C LEU A 539 -14.32 19.65 -35.14
N ASN A 540 -15.16 19.80 -36.17
CA ASN A 540 -15.28 18.81 -37.25
C ASN A 540 -14.07 18.91 -38.21
N LEU A 541 -13.25 17.86 -38.29
CA LEU A 541 -12.05 17.76 -39.13
C LEU A 541 -12.33 17.10 -40.49
N THR A 542 -13.53 17.30 -41.03
CA THR A 542 -13.94 16.78 -42.33
C THR A 542 -13.72 17.81 -43.44
N PRO A 543 -13.29 17.42 -44.66
CA PRO A 543 -13.14 18.32 -45.81
C PRO A 543 -14.44 19.06 -46.17
N ASP A 544 -15.56 18.36 -46.05
CA ASP A 544 -16.91 18.84 -46.31
C ASP A 544 -17.58 19.38 -45.05
N SER A 545 -16.96 20.36 -44.39
CA SER A 545 -17.55 21.09 -43.25
C SER A 545 -18.79 21.90 -43.68
N PHE A 546 -19.84 21.21 -44.15
CA PHE A 546 -21.20 21.71 -44.29
C PHE A 546 -21.71 22.08 -42.89
N SER A 547 -21.43 23.31 -42.46
CA SER A 547 -22.36 24.20 -41.73
C SER A 547 -21.71 25.48 -41.16
N THR A 548 -20.55 25.92 -41.65
CA THR A 548 -20.10 27.30 -41.44
C THR A 548 -20.15 28.07 -42.75
N ALA A 549 -20.15 29.41 -42.66
CA ALA A 549 -20.40 30.31 -43.78
C ALA A 549 -19.54 29.99 -45.04
N PRO A 550 -19.94 30.43 -46.24
CA PRO A 550 -19.16 30.17 -47.47
C PRO A 550 -17.71 30.65 -47.32
N GLY A 551 -16.72 29.74 -47.37
CA GLY A 551 -15.28 30.06 -47.32
C GLY A 551 -14.42 29.30 -46.28
N GLU A 552 -15.00 28.45 -45.44
CA GLU A 552 -14.35 27.80 -44.29
C GLU A 552 -14.07 26.30 -44.47
N HIS A 553 -13.59 25.88 -45.65
CA HIS A 553 -13.11 24.51 -45.82
C HIS A 553 -11.78 24.31 -45.07
N LEU A 554 -11.67 23.26 -44.26
CA LEU A 554 -10.42 22.86 -43.59
C LEU A 554 -9.40 22.22 -44.56
N VAL A 555 -9.61 22.34 -45.86
CA VAL A 555 -8.77 21.72 -46.89
C VAL A 555 -7.70 22.71 -47.31
N ALA A 556 -6.42 22.30 -47.23
CA ALA A 556 -5.32 23.08 -47.78
C ALA A 556 -5.49 23.27 -49.29
N SER A 557 -5.21 24.46 -49.82
CA SER A 557 -5.46 24.89 -51.21
C SER A 557 -4.79 24.04 -52.33
N ALA A 558 -4.16 22.90 -52.01
CA ALA A 558 -3.47 22.02 -52.95
C ALA A 558 -3.40 20.53 -52.55
N GLY A 559 -4.24 19.98 -51.64
CA GLY A 559 -4.17 18.55 -51.28
C GLY A 559 -5.34 17.97 -50.47
N THR A 560 -5.25 16.68 -50.11
CA THR A 560 -6.20 15.94 -49.26
C THR A 560 -5.98 16.12 -47.75
N GLY A 561 -4.96 16.91 -47.37
CA GLY A 561 -4.59 17.20 -45.99
C GLY A 561 -5.36 18.37 -45.37
N LEU A 562 -5.38 18.41 -44.04
CA LEU A 562 -5.99 19.50 -43.26
C LEU A 562 -5.11 20.75 -43.25
N ASP A 563 -5.72 21.92 -43.29
CA ASP A 563 -5.08 23.18 -42.95
C ASP A 563 -4.96 23.31 -41.42
N LEU A 564 -3.81 22.90 -40.88
CA LEU A 564 -3.57 22.85 -39.44
C LEU A 564 -3.52 24.24 -38.77
N ASP A 565 -3.19 25.29 -39.51
CA ASP A 565 -3.20 26.66 -38.96
C ASP A 565 -4.64 27.15 -38.78
N ARG A 566 -5.53 26.80 -39.72
CA ARG A 566 -6.97 27.05 -39.57
C ARG A 566 -7.57 26.22 -38.44
N VAL A 567 -7.17 24.96 -38.27
CA VAL A 567 -7.57 24.11 -37.12
C VAL A 567 -7.19 24.77 -35.79
N GLU A 568 -5.95 25.26 -35.66
CA GLU A 568 -5.51 26.00 -34.47
C GLU A 568 -6.36 27.28 -34.25
N GLY A 569 -6.56 28.07 -35.30
CA GLY A 569 -7.32 29.33 -35.21
C GLY A 569 -8.77 29.12 -34.75
N LEU A 570 -9.44 28.09 -35.26
CA LEU A 570 -10.79 27.72 -34.83
C LEU A 570 -10.81 27.24 -33.38
N ALA A 571 -9.86 26.40 -32.99
CA ALA A 571 -9.74 25.91 -31.62
C ALA A 571 -9.56 27.07 -30.62
N ARG A 572 -8.66 28.03 -30.90
CA ARG A 572 -8.48 29.23 -30.06
C ARG A 572 -9.76 30.05 -29.97
N SER A 573 -10.42 30.30 -31.11
CA SER A 573 -11.69 31.03 -31.15
C SER A 573 -12.76 30.36 -30.27
N MET A 574 -12.90 29.03 -30.33
CA MET A 574 -13.82 28.29 -29.46
C MET A 574 -13.49 28.44 -27.98
N LEU A 575 -12.20 28.36 -27.61
CA LEU A 575 -11.77 28.55 -26.22
C LEU A 575 -12.03 29.98 -25.73
N ASP A 576 -11.74 30.99 -26.55
CA ASP A 576 -12.02 32.41 -26.26
C ASP A 576 -13.52 32.68 -26.09
N GLN A 577 -14.36 31.96 -26.84
CA GLN A 577 -15.83 32.00 -26.72
C GLN A 577 -16.35 31.28 -25.48
N GLY A 578 -15.53 30.50 -24.79
CA GLY A 578 -15.90 29.82 -23.54
C GLY A 578 -16.06 28.31 -23.62
N ALA A 579 -15.55 27.65 -24.66
CA ALA A 579 -15.41 26.20 -24.64
C ALA A 579 -14.41 25.80 -23.54
N HIS A 580 -14.77 24.78 -22.76
CA HIS A 580 -13.91 24.19 -21.74
C HIS A 580 -13.16 22.98 -22.30
N ILE A 581 -13.76 22.29 -23.27
CA ILE A 581 -13.25 21.09 -23.93
C ILE A 581 -13.43 21.27 -25.43
N LEU A 582 -12.49 20.76 -26.22
CA LEU A 582 -12.61 20.69 -27.68
C LEU A 582 -12.87 19.24 -28.08
N ASP A 583 -13.91 18.98 -28.86
CA ASP A 583 -14.27 17.65 -29.35
C ASP A 583 -13.98 17.53 -30.85
N LEU A 584 -12.98 16.71 -31.17
CA LEU A 584 -12.41 16.56 -32.50
C LEU A 584 -13.00 15.33 -33.17
N GLY A 585 -13.70 15.51 -34.28
CA GLY A 585 -14.31 14.43 -35.05
C GLY A 585 -13.85 14.44 -36.50
N SER A 586 -13.24 13.34 -36.96
CA SER A 586 -12.79 13.18 -38.36
C SER A 586 -13.74 12.34 -39.22
N GLN A 587 -14.60 11.54 -38.57
CA GLN A 587 -15.64 10.73 -39.22
C GLN A 587 -17.01 11.33 -38.96
N SER A 588 -17.79 11.56 -40.01
CA SER A 588 -19.19 12.00 -39.84
C SER A 588 -20.05 10.83 -39.37
N THR A 589 -20.78 11.02 -38.27
CA THR A 589 -21.74 10.06 -37.70
C THR A 589 -23.19 10.38 -38.11
N ARG A 590 -23.38 11.29 -39.07
CA ARG A 590 -24.70 11.64 -39.61
C ARG A 590 -25.29 10.46 -40.41
N PRO A 591 -26.62 10.27 -40.41
CA PRO A 591 -27.27 9.25 -41.24
C PRO A 591 -26.86 9.36 -42.71
N GLY A 592 -26.37 8.26 -43.30
CA GLY A 592 -25.94 8.20 -44.70
C GLY A 592 -24.56 8.79 -45.01
N ALA A 593 -23.73 9.11 -44.02
CA ALA A 593 -22.37 9.58 -44.23
C ALA A 593 -21.46 8.49 -44.84
N VAL A 594 -20.55 8.90 -45.73
CA VAL A 594 -19.51 8.01 -46.28
C VAL A 594 -18.40 7.83 -45.25
N GLU A 595 -17.96 6.59 -45.07
CA GLU A 595 -16.89 6.26 -44.14
C GLU A 595 -15.51 6.57 -44.73
N ILE A 596 -14.59 7.04 -43.89
CA ILE A 596 -13.19 7.19 -44.23
C ILE A 596 -12.36 6.00 -43.70
N PRO A 597 -11.24 5.64 -44.36
CA PRO A 597 -10.34 4.63 -43.84
C PRO A 597 -9.79 5.00 -42.45
N ALA A 598 -9.62 4.01 -41.57
CA ALA A 598 -9.15 4.22 -40.19
C ALA A 598 -7.81 4.98 -40.13
N ASP A 599 -6.89 4.73 -41.05
CA ASP A 599 -5.61 5.44 -41.12
C ASP A 599 -5.77 6.93 -41.43
N VAL A 600 -6.77 7.29 -42.25
CA VAL A 600 -7.06 8.69 -42.59
C VAL A 600 -7.71 9.38 -41.38
N GLU A 601 -8.64 8.71 -40.69
CA GLU A 601 -9.24 9.20 -39.45
C GLU A 601 -8.18 9.47 -38.39
N ALA A 602 -7.29 8.49 -38.15
CA ALA A 602 -6.23 8.59 -37.17
C ALA A 602 -5.22 9.69 -37.50
N GLU A 603 -4.82 9.83 -38.77
CA GLU A 603 -3.87 10.86 -39.19
C GLU A 603 -4.43 12.27 -39.00
N ARG A 604 -5.70 12.49 -39.34
CA ARG A 604 -6.38 13.78 -39.15
C ARG A 604 -6.49 14.17 -37.67
N LEU A 605 -6.90 13.22 -36.83
CA LEU A 605 -7.00 13.44 -35.39
C LEU A 605 -5.61 13.69 -34.77
N LEU A 606 -4.62 12.85 -35.08
CA LEU A 606 -3.28 12.94 -34.50
C LEU A 606 -2.59 14.25 -34.89
N SER A 607 -2.55 14.58 -36.19
CA SER A 607 -1.92 15.82 -36.66
C SER A 607 -2.56 17.07 -36.06
N SER A 608 -3.89 17.08 -35.94
CA SER A 608 -4.63 18.16 -35.28
C SER A 608 -4.30 18.25 -33.79
N CYS A 609 -4.35 17.15 -33.05
CA CYS A 609 -4.05 17.14 -31.61
C CYS A 609 -2.62 17.60 -31.34
N VAL A 610 -1.63 17.10 -32.09
CA VAL A 610 -0.23 17.53 -31.98
C VAL A 610 -0.09 19.01 -32.29
N ARG A 611 -0.74 19.53 -33.33
CA ARG A 611 -0.73 20.97 -33.65
C ARG A 611 -1.28 21.82 -32.51
N LEU A 612 -2.40 21.42 -31.91
CA LEU A 612 -3.01 22.13 -30.78
C LEU A 612 -2.10 22.12 -29.54
N ARG A 613 -1.44 20.99 -29.25
CA ARG A 613 -0.47 20.91 -28.16
C ARG A 613 0.78 21.76 -28.41
N GLN A 614 1.32 21.75 -29.64
CA GLN A 614 2.41 22.65 -30.07
C GLN A 614 2.05 24.13 -29.90
N ALA A 615 0.78 24.47 -30.10
CA ALA A 615 0.24 25.81 -29.92
C ALA A 615 0.04 26.21 -28.44
N GLY A 616 0.36 25.33 -27.48
CA GLY A 616 0.21 25.58 -26.05
C GLY A 616 -1.23 25.44 -25.54
N ILE A 617 -2.14 24.82 -26.31
CA ILE A 617 -3.51 24.57 -25.87
C ILE A 617 -3.50 23.44 -24.83
N ARG A 618 -3.82 23.78 -23.58
CA ARG A 618 -3.93 22.84 -22.45
C ARG A 618 -5.35 22.37 -22.16
N ALA A 619 -6.35 22.90 -22.86
CA ALA A 619 -7.72 22.42 -22.72
C ALA A 619 -7.81 20.91 -23.01
N PRO A 620 -8.70 20.17 -22.31
CA PRO A 620 -8.95 18.77 -22.61
C PRO A 620 -9.41 18.58 -24.06
N LEU A 621 -8.90 17.53 -24.70
CA LEU A 621 -9.25 17.14 -26.06
C LEU A 621 -10.11 15.87 -26.01
N SER A 622 -11.34 15.97 -26.50
CA SER A 622 -12.22 14.82 -26.72
C SER A 622 -12.04 14.29 -28.13
N LEU A 623 -11.88 12.98 -28.27
CA LEU A 623 -11.75 12.29 -29.55
C LEU A 623 -13.08 11.62 -29.90
N ASP A 624 -13.82 12.17 -30.87
CA ASP A 624 -15.08 11.60 -31.39
C ASP A 624 -14.74 10.46 -32.35
N THR A 625 -14.54 9.27 -31.79
CA THR A 625 -14.25 8.04 -32.53
C THR A 625 -14.81 6.82 -31.79
N TYR A 626 -15.34 5.87 -32.56
CA TYR A 626 -15.78 4.56 -32.07
C TYR A 626 -14.76 3.45 -32.34
N ARG A 627 -13.60 3.77 -32.94
CA ARG A 627 -12.60 2.79 -33.37
C ARG A 627 -11.44 2.71 -32.37
N PRO A 628 -11.24 1.59 -31.66
CA PRO A 628 -10.18 1.48 -30.64
C PRO A 628 -8.78 1.71 -31.21
N ALA A 629 -8.49 1.18 -32.42
CA ALA A 629 -7.18 1.34 -33.05
C ALA A 629 -6.86 2.81 -33.42
N VAL A 630 -7.88 3.59 -33.81
CA VAL A 630 -7.73 5.03 -34.07
C VAL A 630 -7.44 5.77 -32.78
N ALA A 631 -8.25 5.55 -31.74
CA ALA A 631 -8.05 6.14 -30.43
C ALA A 631 -6.65 5.83 -29.86
N GLU A 632 -6.22 4.56 -29.93
CA GLU A 632 -4.91 4.15 -29.43
C GLU A 632 -3.76 4.85 -30.18
N ARG A 633 -3.82 4.88 -31.52
CA ARG A 633 -2.79 5.55 -32.33
C ARG A 633 -2.69 7.04 -32.01
N VAL A 634 -3.82 7.73 -31.89
CA VAL A 634 -3.86 9.16 -31.59
C VAL A 634 -3.32 9.43 -30.19
N VAL A 635 -3.83 8.74 -29.17
CA VAL A 635 -3.41 8.93 -27.77
C VAL A 635 -1.92 8.69 -27.61
N ARG A 636 -1.41 7.55 -28.09
CA ARG A 636 0.02 7.22 -28.00
C ARG A 636 0.88 8.20 -28.77
N GLY A 637 0.41 8.68 -29.92
CA GLY A 637 1.11 9.68 -30.72
C GLY A 637 1.20 11.03 -30.00
N VAL A 638 0.12 11.49 -29.37
CA VAL A 638 0.10 12.73 -28.58
C VAL A 638 1.01 12.61 -27.36
N TRP A 639 0.92 11.53 -26.58
CA TRP A 639 1.81 11.32 -25.43
C TRP A 639 3.27 11.13 -25.81
N ALA A 640 3.54 10.56 -26.99
CA ALA A 640 4.91 10.47 -27.50
C ALA A 640 5.51 11.83 -27.83
N PHE A 641 4.68 12.82 -28.20
CA PHE A 641 5.08 14.21 -28.39
C PHE A 641 5.28 14.94 -27.05
N GLU A 642 4.46 14.64 -26.03
CA GLU A 642 4.44 15.34 -24.74
C GLU A 642 5.46 14.82 -23.70
N ARG A 643 6.44 13.98 -24.08
CA ARG A 643 7.33 13.22 -23.17
C ARG A 643 8.12 14.02 -22.12
N GLU A 644 8.07 15.35 -22.14
CA GLU A 644 8.77 16.24 -21.20
C GLU A 644 7.83 17.13 -20.36
N ALA A 645 6.50 17.06 -20.52
CA ALA A 645 5.55 17.90 -19.79
C ALA A 645 4.42 17.07 -19.15
N PHE A 646 4.44 16.94 -17.83
CA PHE A 646 3.34 16.34 -17.03
C PHE A 646 2.06 17.18 -16.99
N ASP A 647 2.05 18.34 -17.65
CA ASP A 647 0.94 19.29 -17.78
C ASP A 647 0.34 19.27 -19.20
N ALA A 648 0.40 18.10 -19.84
CA ALA A 648 -0.32 17.82 -21.07
C ALA A 648 -1.83 17.93 -20.79
N GLY A 649 -2.55 18.77 -21.53
CA GLY A 649 -4.00 18.82 -21.41
C GLY A 649 -4.61 17.41 -21.51
N GLY A 650 -5.65 17.13 -20.74
CA GLY A 650 -6.26 15.79 -20.72
C GLY A 650 -6.76 15.32 -22.09
N ILE A 651 -6.93 14.01 -22.24
CA ILE A 651 -7.59 13.39 -23.41
C ILE A 651 -8.75 12.54 -22.90
N LEU A 652 -9.91 12.63 -23.57
CA LEU A 652 -11.03 11.72 -23.36
C LEU A 652 -11.52 11.13 -24.69
N ILE A 653 -12.16 9.98 -24.63
CA ILE A 653 -12.82 9.35 -25.78
C ILE A 653 -14.31 9.66 -25.74
N ASN A 654 -14.85 10.12 -26.86
CA ASN A 654 -16.29 10.25 -27.08
C ASN A 654 -16.74 9.13 -28.02
N ASP A 655 -17.25 8.02 -27.45
CA ASP A 655 -17.66 6.85 -28.21
C ASP A 655 -19.18 6.81 -28.39
N VAL A 656 -19.61 7.20 -29.58
CA VAL A 656 -21.03 7.18 -30.00
C VAL A 656 -21.65 5.77 -29.98
N SER A 657 -20.85 4.71 -29.98
CA SER A 657 -21.33 3.32 -29.88
C SER A 657 -21.45 2.83 -28.43
N GLY A 658 -21.03 3.64 -27.45
CA GLY A 658 -21.06 3.28 -26.04
C GLY A 658 -20.16 2.09 -25.69
N GLY A 659 -18.99 1.98 -26.33
CA GLY A 659 -18.03 0.89 -26.09
C GLY A 659 -18.40 -0.45 -26.73
N ALA A 660 -19.46 -0.49 -27.55
CA ALA A 660 -19.97 -1.73 -28.15
C ALA A 660 -19.11 -2.24 -29.34
N GLY A 661 -18.07 -1.50 -29.74
CA GLY A 661 -17.19 -1.88 -30.85
C GLY A 661 -17.68 -1.40 -32.22
N GLY A 662 -18.36 -0.24 -32.26
CA GLY A 662 -18.74 0.47 -33.49
C GLY A 662 -20.24 0.57 -33.78
N LEU A 663 -20.61 1.48 -34.69
CA LEU A 663 -21.91 1.51 -35.37
C LEU A 663 -21.78 0.68 -36.66
N ALA A 664 -22.68 -0.26 -36.94
CA ALA A 664 -22.61 -1.02 -38.20
C ALA A 664 -22.74 -0.09 -39.41
N LEU A 665 -21.99 -0.26 -40.48
CA LEU A 665 -22.24 0.52 -41.69
C LEU A 665 -22.81 -0.36 -42.79
N PRO A 666 -23.76 0.14 -43.60
CA PRO A 666 -24.32 -0.64 -44.68
C PRO A 666 -23.24 -0.91 -45.74
N GLY A 667 -22.92 -2.19 -45.97
CA GLY A 667 -22.17 -2.63 -47.15
C GLY A 667 -20.70 -3.02 -46.96
N GLU A 668 -20.15 -3.03 -45.74
CA GLU A 668 -18.82 -3.63 -45.50
C GLU A 668 -18.91 -5.12 -45.11
N GLU A 669 -17.93 -5.93 -45.55
CA GLU A 669 -17.53 -7.12 -44.80
C GLU A 669 -17.05 -6.62 -43.45
N ALA A 670 -17.91 -6.75 -42.42
CA ALA A 670 -17.66 -6.20 -41.10
C ALA A 670 -16.22 -6.51 -40.66
N ALA A 671 -15.37 -5.48 -40.59
CA ALA A 671 -14.13 -5.59 -39.82
C ALA A 671 -14.52 -6.26 -38.49
N PRO A 672 -13.76 -7.26 -38.01
CA PRO A 672 -14.16 -8.01 -36.83
C PRO A 672 -14.48 -7.02 -35.73
N ARG A 673 -15.76 -6.96 -35.33
CA ARG A 673 -16.15 -6.09 -34.22
C ARG A 673 -15.31 -6.55 -33.04
N ASP A 674 -14.71 -5.61 -32.35
CA ASP A 674 -14.06 -5.86 -31.09
C ASP A 674 -14.94 -5.34 -29.95
N PRO A 675 -16.00 -6.07 -29.54
CA PRO A 675 -16.81 -5.71 -28.38
C PRO A 675 -15.94 -5.42 -27.16
N GLY A 676 -16.09 -4.22 -26.61
CA GLY A 676 -15.31 -3.78 -25.47
C GLY A 676 -13.84 -3.44 -25.76
N GLY A 677 -13.40 -3.43 -27.02
CA GLY A 677 -12.05 -2.99 -27.40
C GLY A 677 -11.73 -1.58 -26.92
N MET A 678 -12.68 -0.65 -27.10
CA MET A 678 -12.56 0.72 -26.61
C MET A 678 -12.53 0.77 -25.08
N LEU A 679 -13.35 -0.05 -24.43
CA LEU A 679 -13.42 -0.12 -22.96
C LEU A 679 -12.10 -0.63 -22.37
N ARG A 680 -11.52 -1.69 -22.95
CA ARG A 680 -10.20 -2.20 -22.55
C ARG A 680 -9.09 -1.20 -22.80
N LEU A 681 -9.12 -0.48 -23.92
CA LEU A 681 -8.17 0.60 -24.19
C LEU A 681 -8.22 1.68 -23.09
N CYS A 682 -9.41 2.17 -22.78
CA CYS A 682 -9.62 3.18 -21.74
C CYS A 682 -9.20 2.68 -20.35
N ALA A 683 -9.52 1.41 -20.03
CA ALA A 683 -9.14 0.75 -18.78
C ALA A 683 -7.62 0.51 -18.66
N ASN A 684 -6.89 0.36 -19.77
CA ASN A 684 -5.45 0.14 -19.77
C ASN A 684 -4.65 1.44 -19.75
N LEU A 685 -5.21 2.50 -20.35
CA LEU A 685 -4.52 3.77 -20.54
C LEU A 685 -4.97 4.89 -19.59
N ASN A 686 -5.91 4.65 -18.68
CA ASN A 686 -6.48 5.67 -17.78
C ASN A 686 -7.13 6.84 -18.54
N ILE A 687 -7.95 6.52 -19.55
CA ILE A 687 -8.60 7.53 -20.39
C ILE A 687 -10.10 7.57 -20.05
N PRO A 688 -10.66 8.75 -19.76
CA PRO A 688 -12.11 8.89 -19.62
C PRO A 688 -12.86 8.60 -20.91
N ILE A 689 -14.07 8.07 -20.80
CA ILE A 689 -14.92 7.71 -21.92
C ILE A 689 -16.35 8.23 -21.72
N VAL A 690 -16.89 8.84 -22.78
CA VAL A 690 -18.32 9.12 -22.92
C VAL A 690 -18.99 7.92 -23.57
N LEU A 691 -19.93 7.31 -22.86
CA LEU A 691 -20.75 6.20 -23.33
C LEU A 691 -22.10 6.76 -23.82
N MET A 692 -22.27 6.87 -25.15
CA MET A 692 -23.53 7.34 -25.72
C MET A 692 -24.53 6.18 -25.94
N HIS A 693 -25.80 6.44 -25.68
CA HIS A 693 -26.89 5.55 -26.04
C HIS A 693 -27.25 5.66 -27.53
N VAL A 694 -27.23 4.53 -28.22
CA VAL A 694 -27.73 4.36 -29.59
C VAL A 694 -28.29 2.95 -29.77
N ARG A 695 -29.28 2.79 -30.65
CA ARG A 695 -29.75 1.48 -31.13
C ARG A 695 -29.60 1.42 -32.64
N GLY A 696 -29.29 0.23 -33.15
CA GLY A 696 -28.98 0.03 -34.55
C GLY A 696 -27.75 0.82 -34.97
N ASP A 697 -27.78 1.30 -36.21
CA ASP A 697 -26.62 1.90 -36.85
C ASP A 697 -26.99 3.09 -37.75
N THR A 698 -26.06 3.69 -38.50
CA THR A 698 -26.36 4.90 -39.28
C THR A 698 -27.42 4.70 -40.37
N ALA A 699 -27.66 3.46 -40.81
CA ALA A 699 -28.72 3.10 -41.75
C ALA A 699 -30.02 2.72 -41.04
N THR A 700 -29.94 2.05 -39.89
CA THR A 700 -31.10 1.45 -39.22
C THR A 700 -31.64 2.26 -38.05
N MET A 701 -30.85 3.17 -37.45
CA MET A 701 -31.25 3.94 -36.26
C MET A 701 -32.47 4.83 -36.48
N THR A 702 -32.82 5.13 -37.72
CA THR A 702 -34.01 5.92 -38.05
C THR A 702 -35.29 5.08 -38.19
N SER A 703 -35.21 3.76 -38.10
CA SER A 703 -36.36 2.86 -38.24
C SER A 703 -37.36 3.01 -37.09
N ALA A 704 -38.62 2.61 -37.33
CA ALA A 704 -39.66 2.63 -36.30
C ALA A 704 -39.33 1.68 -35.14
N GLU A 705 -38.76 0.51 -35.46
CA GLU A 705 -38.36 -0.51 -34.48
C GLU A 705 -37.28 0.03 -33.53
N MET A 706 -36.21 0.65 -34.05
CA MET A 706 -35.12 1.17 -33.21
C MET A 706 -35.58 2.33 -32.30
N LYS A 707 -36.66 3.02 -32.68
CA LYS A 707 -37.26 4.13 -31.93
C LYS A 707 -38.32 3.69 -30.92
N ASP A 708 -38.70 2.42 -30.89
CA ASP A 708 -39.75 1.93 -30.00
C ASP A 708 -39.17 1.55 -28.62
N TYR A 709 -39.54 2.30 -27.59
CA TYR A 709 -39.21 2.03 -26.19
C TYR A 709 -40.44 1.64 -25.36
N SER A 710 -41.57 1.33 -26.01
CA SER A 710 -42.82 1.00 -25.33
C SER A 710 -42.68 -0.21 -24.41
N ALA A 711 -41.94 -1.23 -24.83
CA ALA A 711 -41.64 -2.43 -24.05
C ALA A 711 -40.89 -2.13 -22.74
N GLN A 712 -40.08 -1.07 -22.70
CA GLN A 712 -39.33 -0.65 -21.51
C GLN A 712 -40.10 0.36 -20.64
N GLY A 713 -41.36 0.65 -20.95
CA GLY A 713 -42.15 1.67 -20.24
C GLY A 713 -41.82 3.11 -20.65
N GLY A 714 -41.23 3.31 -21.82
CA GLY A 714 -40.92 4.61 -22.41
C GLY A 714 -39.43 4.90 -22.54
N VAL A 715 -39.10 5.93 -23.32
CA VAL A 715 -37.71 6.24 -23.71
C VAL A 715 -36.78 6.48 -22.53
N VAL A 716 -37.21 7.15 -21.47
CA VAL A 716 -36.31 7.49 -20.35
C VAL A 716 -35.85 6.24 -19.63
N ARG A 717 -36.77 5.31 -19.31
CA ARG A 717 -36.42 4.03 -18.67
C ARG A 717 -35.64 3.12 -19.62
N GLY A 718 -36.03 3.06 -20.89
CA GLY A 718 -35.29 2.27 -21.89
C GLY A 718 -33.84 2.74 -22.05
N VAL A 719 -33.63 4.06 -22.21
CA VAL A 719 -32.31 4.67 -22.32
C VAL A 719 -31.49 4.47 -21.04
N ALA A 720 -32.09 4.65 -19.86
CA ALA A 720 -31.41 4.41 -18.59
C ALA A 720 -30.93 2.95 -18.45
N SER A 721 -31.80 1.98 -18.75
CA SER A 721 -31.45 0.56 -18.61
C SER A 721 -30.34 0.13 -19.58
N GLU A 722 -30.38 0.61 -20.83
CA GLU A 722 -29.34 0.31 -21.82
C GLU A 722 -28.01 0.99 -21.51
N LEU A 723 -28.03 2.25 -21.04
CA LEU A 723 -26.82 2.93 -20.55
C LEU A 723 -26.23 2.24 -19.31
N ALA A 724 -27.07 1.81 -18.36
CA ALA A 724 -26.63 1.07 -17.19
C ALA A 724 -25.88 -0.22 -17.59
N SER A 725 -26.36 -0.93 -18.61
CA SER A 725 -25.63 -2.07 -19.19
C SER A 725 -24.26 -1.68 -19.77
N ARG A 726 -24.15 -0.52 -20.44
CA ARG A 726 -22.86 -0.05 -20.96
C ARG A 726 -21.89 0.34 -19.84
N VAL A 727 -22.37 1.01 -18.80
CA VAL A 727 -21.58 1.35 -17.62
C VAL A 727 -21.06 0.09 -16.92
N ARG A 728 -21.90 -0.93 -16.73
CA ARG A 728 -21.47 -2.24 -16.21
C ARG A 728 -20.39 -2.87 -17.05
N ALA A 729 -20.57 -2.90 -18.38
CA ALA A 729 -19.55 -3.43 -19.28
C ALA A 729 -18.21 -2.67 -19.19
N ALA A 730 -18.26 -1.35 -18.99
CA ALA A 730 -17.06 -0.53 -18.81
C ALA A 730 -16.35 -0.85 -17.48
N ILE A 731 -17.09 -0.97 -16.38
CA ILE A 731 -16.56 -1.35 -15.06
C ILE A 731 -15.98 -2.77 -15.09
N GLU A 732 -16.66 -3.72 -15.74
CA GLU A 732 -16.18 -5.11 -15.94
C GLU A 732 -14.90 -5.15 -16.77
N ALA A 733 -14.79 -4.31 -17.82
CA ALA A 733 -13.54 -4.13 -18.57
C ALA A 733 -12.44 -3.46 -17.72
N GLY A 734 -12.82 -2.79 -16.63
CA GLY A 734 -11.94 -2.17 -15.65
C GLY A 734 -11.78 -0.67 -15.77
N VAL A 735 -12.68 0.00 -16.49
CA VAL A 735 -12.75 1.46 -16.51
C VAL A 735 -13.33 1.89 -15.15
N PRO A 736 -12.60 2.67 -14.35
CA PRO A 736 -13.14 3.15 -13.08
C PRO A 736 -14.29 4.14 -13.32
N ARG A 737 -15.24 4.18 -12.40
CA ARG A 737 -16.44 5.03 -12.42
C ARG A 737 -16.12 6.51 -12.63
N TRP A 738 -15.02 7.00 -12.06
CA TRP A 738 -14.55 8.37 -12.24
C TRP A 738 -14.08 8.73 -13.66
N ASN A 739 -13.90 7.73 -14.53
CA ASN A 739 -13.56 7.88 -15.94
C ASN A 739 -14.77 7.65 -16.87
N ILE A 740 -15.99 7.51 -16.35
CA ILE A 740 -17.17 7.22 -17.17
C ILE A 740 -18.12 8.42 -17.17
N LEU A 741 -18.54 8.83 -18.38
CA LEU A 741 -19.61 9.78 -18.61
C LEU A 741 -20.71 9.09 -19.44
N VAL A 742 -21.96 9.53 -19.31
CA VAL A 742 -23.08 8.95 -20.07
C VAL A 742 -23.75 10.00 -20.94
N ASP A 743 -24.10 9.64 -22.17
CA ASP A 743 -24.87 10.50 -23.09
C ASP A 743 -26.19 9.81 -23.48
N PRO A 744 -27.37 10.45 -23.27
CA PRO A 744 -28.66 9.89 -23.67
C PRO A 744 -28.83 9.74 -25.19
N GLY A 745 -27.92 10.28 -26.00
CA GLY A 745 -27.91 10.19 -27.45
C GLY A 745 -29.11 10.92 -28.07
N LEU A 746 -29.23 12.23 -27.82
CA LEU A 746 -30.34 13.03 -28.34
C LEU A 746 -30.41 12.96 -29.88
N GLY A 747 -31.57 12.57 -30.40
CA GLY A 747 -31.81 12.38 -31.83
C GLY A 747 -31.27 11.08 -32.44
N PHE A 748 -30.65 10.19 -31.66
CA PHE A 748 -30.17 8.87 -32.12
C PHE A 748 -31.12 7.76 -31.68
N ALA A 749 -31.73 7.05 -32.65
CA ALA A 749 -32.73 6.01 -32.38
C ALA A 749 -33.88 6.48 -31.48
N LYS A 750 -34.33 7.73 -31.67
CA LYS A 750 -35.40 8.38 -30.90
C LYS A 750 -36.33 9.15 -31.82
N THR A 751 -37.60 9.27 -31.45
CA THR A 751 -38.49 10.25 -32.10
C THR A 751 -38.16 11.67 -31.63
N PRO A 752 -38.66 12.71 -32.32
CA PRO A 752 -38.51 14.08 -31.82
C PRO A 752 -39.16 14.29 -30.44
N ALA A 753 -40.32 13.70 -30.21
CA ALA A 753 -41.01 13.75 -28.91
C ALA A 753 -40.19 13.07 -27.80
N ASP A 754 -39.53 11.96 -28.11
CA ASP A 754 -38.65 11.27 -27.16
C ASP A 754 -37.43 12.11 -26.80
N SER A 755 -36.82 12.80 -27.77
CA SER A 755 -35.67 13.67 -27.51
C SER A 755 -36.04 14.85 -26.60
N LEU A 756 -37.21 15.46 -26.82
CA LEU A 756 -37.74 16.51 -25.93
C LEU A 756 -38.07 15.96 -24.53
N ARG A 757 -38.61 14.74 -24.44
CA ARG A 757 -38.88 14.08 -23.16
C ARG A 757 -37.58 13.81 -22.39
N LEU A 758 -36.53 13.36 -23.07
CA LEU A 758 -35.20 13.16 -22.46
C LEU A 758 -34.60 14.46 -21.94
N ILE A 759 -34.74 15.59 -22.66
CA ILE A 759 -34.31 16.90 -22.14
C ILE A 759 -35.04 17.24 -20.84
N ARG A 760 -36.38 17.07 -20.83
CA ARG A 760 -37.21 17.37 -19.66
C ARG A 760 -36.89 16.49 -18.44
N GLN A 761 -36.53 15.24 -18.68
CA GLN A 761 -36.36 14.21 -17.64
C GLN A 761 -34.91 13.72 -17.52
N VAL A 762 -33.94 14.55 -17.94
CA VAL A 762 -32.52 14.17 -17.93
C VAL A 762 -32.03 13.83 -16.52
N ALA A 763 -32.59 14.49 -15.49
CA ALA A 763 -32.30 14.20 -14.10
C ALA A 763 -32.74 12.80 -13.65
N ASP A 764 -33.75 12.20 -14.30
CA ASP A 764 -34.27 10.88 -13.92
C ASP A 764 -33.36 9.74 -14.42
N LEU A 765 -32.55 9.97 -15.47
CA LEU A 765 -31.62 8.96 -16.01
C LEU A 765 -30.63 8.45 -14.94
N PRO A 766 -29.93 9.32 -14.19
CA PRO A 766 -28.94 8.90 -13.21
C PRO A 766 -29.49 8.92 -11.76
N ALA A 767 -30.76 9.27 -11.51
CA ALA A 767 -31.29 9.54 -10.15
C ALA A 767 -32.02 8.39 -9.45
N GLY A 768 -32.11 7.18 -10.03
CA GLY A 768 -32.70 6.05 -9.30
C GLY A 768 -33.51 5.06 -10.13
N LEU A 769 -33.48 5.15 -11.46
CA LEU A 769 -34.02 4.08 -12.31
C LEU A 769 -33.12 2.84 -12.30
N GLU A 770 -31.81 3.04 -12.20
CA GLU A 770 -30.79 2.00 -12.21
C GLU A 770 -29.63 2.39 -11.27
N HIS A 771 -29.17 1.48 -10.41
CA HIS A 771 -28.08 1.72 -9.45
C HIS A 771 -26.79 2.17 -10.17
N ASP A 772 -26.48 1.54 -11.30
CA ASP A 772 -25.23 1.76 -12.04
C ASP A 772 -25.09 3.19 -12.56
N LEU A 773 -26.20 3.91 -12.78
CA LEU A 773 -26.16 5.29 -13.28
C LEU A 773 -26.11 6.34 -12.16
N ARG A 774 -26.17 5.95 -10.88
CA ARG A 774 -26.23 6.89 -9.76
C ARG A 774 -25.09 7.91 -9.79
N GLY A 775 -25.42 9.20 -9.85
CA GLY A 775 -24.44 10.27 -9.80
C GLY A 775 -23.54 10.37 -11.05
N MET A 776 -23.84 9.64 -12.13
CA MET A 776 -23.06 9.67 -13.36
C MET A 776 -23.06 11.07 -14.00
N PRO A 777 -21.92 11.49 -14.58
CA PRO A 777 -21.83 12.72 -15.36
C PRO A 777 -22.68 12.61 -16.62
N VAL A 778 -23.43 13.66 -16.95
CA VAL A 778 -24.22 13.68 -18.18
C VAL A 778 -23.49 14.48 -19.24
N PHE A 779 -23.21 13.86 -20.37
CA PHE A 779 -22.74 14.52 -21.59
C PHE A 779 -23.93 14.59 -22.56
N ALA A 780 -24.25 15.75 -23.13
CA ALA A 780 -25.42 15.88 -24.01
C ALA A 780 -25.14 16.79 -25.21
N GLY A 781 -25.49 16.31 -26.40
CA GLY A 781 -25.36 17.06 -27.66
C GLY A 781 -26.71 17.46 -28.29
N PRO A 782 -27.35 18.57 -27.86
CA PRO A 782 -28.58 19.07 -28.49
C PRO A 782 -28.33 19.84 -29.79
N SER A 783 -27.08 20.24 -30.05
CA SER A 783 -26.73 21.26 -31.05
C SER A 783 -27.13 20.92 -32.48
N ARG A 784 -27.90 21.83 -33.08
CA ARG A 784 -28.36 21.81 -34.48
C ARG A 784 -29.16 20.55 -34.88
N LYS A 785 -29.65 19.76 -33.92
CA LYS A 785 -30.36 18.49 -34.15
C LYS A 785 -31.74 18.67 -34.79
N GLY A 786 -32.17 17.68 -35.57
CA GLY A 786 -33.43 17.71 -36.32
C GLY A 786 -34.70 17.75 -35.46
N PHE A 787 -34.67 17.22 -34.23
CA PHE A 787 -35.82 17.28 -33.32
C PHE A 787 -36.17 18.71 -32.87
N LEU A 788 -35.23 19.66 -32.94
CA LEU A 788 -35.51 21.07 -32.70
C LEU A 788 -36.34 21.65 -33.85
N ALA A 789 -36.03 21.24 -35.08
CA ALA A 789 -36.74 21.69 -36.28
C ALA A 789 -38.18 21.18 -36.37
N SER A 790 -38.53 20.08 -35.69
CA SER A 790 -39.92 19.63 -35.62
C SER A 790 -40.80 20.53 -34.74
N VAL A 791 -40.19 21.36 -33.89
CA VAL A 791 -40.90 22.36 -33.07
C VAL A 791 -40.85 23.73 -33.75
N VAL A 792 -39.65 24.17 -34.15
CA VAL A 792 -39.42 25.44 -34.83
C VAL A 792 -38.62 25.19 -36.12
N PRO A 793 -39.27 25.18 -37.30
CA PRO A 793 -38.62 24.87 -38.57
C PRO A 793 -37.52 25.87 -38.92
N ARG A 794 -36.27 25.39 -38.95
CA ARG A 794 -35.04 26.15 -39.28
C ARG A 794 -34.01 25.22 -39.89
N GLU A 795 -33.16 25.72 -40.77
CA GLU A 795 -32.00 24.97 -41.26
C GLU A 795 -30.95 24.77 -40.16
N PRO A 796 -30.10 23.72 -40.21
CA PRO A 796 -29.19 23.40 -39.10
C PRO A 796 -28.36 24.57 -38.58
N HIS A 797 -27.81 25.41 -39.46
CA HIS A 797 -26.98 26.56 -39.08
C HIS A 797 -27.78 27.73 -38.49
N GLU A 798 -29.10 27.77 -38.68
CA GLU A 798 -29.99 28.80 -38.13
C GLU A 798 -30.56 28.41 -36.75
N ARG A 799 -30.23 27.22 -36.23
CA ARG A 799 -30.76 26.66 -34.98
C ARG A 799 -30.00 27.12 -33.73
N VAL A 800 -29.22 28.20 -33.81
CA VAL A 800 -28.39 28.69 -32.69
C VAL A 800 -29.24 28.95 -31.44
N LEU A 801 -30.29 29.78 -31.58
CA LEU A 801 -31.20 30.08 -30.46
C LEU A 801 -31.95 28.86 -29.93
N LEU A 802 -32.34 27.93 -30.81
CA LEU A 802 -33.01 26.69 -30.40
C LEU A 802 -32.06 25.77 -29.62
N THR A 803 -30.79 25.75 -30.01
CA THR A 803 -29.73 25.02 -29.31
C THR A 803 -29.48 25.63 -27.93
N ALA A 804 -29.32 26.96 -27.85
CA ALA A 804 -29.14 27.67 -26.59
C ALA A 804 -30.31 27.41 -25.62
N ALA A 805 -31.55 27.44 -26.10
CA ALA A 805 -32.73 27.12 -25.30
C ALA A 805 -32.74 25.66 -24.80
N ALA A 806 -32.33 24.70 -25.63
CA ALA A 806 -32.18 23.31 -25.23
C ALA A 806 -31.07 23.11 -24.18
N CYS A 807 -29.94 23.81 -24.32
CA CYS A 807 -28.86 23.85 -23.33
C CYS A 807 -29.36 24.36 -21.98
N SER A 808 -30.04 25.52 -21.96
CA SER A 808 -30.64 26.07 -20.73
C SER A 808 -31.68 25.14 -20.11
N SER A 809 -32.46 24.44 -20.94
CA SER A 809 -33.45 23.46 -20.47
C SER A 809 -32.79 22.25 -19.82
N LEU A 810 -31.68 21.74 -20.37
CA LEU A 810 -30.91 20.65 -19.78
C LEU A 810 -30.29 21.04 -18.43
N VAL A 811 -29.72 22.26 -18.34
CA VAL A 811 -29.20 22.81 -17.07
C VAL A 811 -30.33 22.89 -16.04
N GLY A 812 -31.46 23.48 -16.39
CA GLY A 812 -32.59 23.62 -15.47
C GLY A 812 -33.25 22.30 -15.09
N ALA A 813 -33.37 21.35 -16.01
CA ALA A 813 -33.92 20.03 -15.72
C ALA A 813 -33.01 19.22 -14.78
N LEU A 814 -31.69 19.29 -14.99
CA LEU A 814 -30.73 18.59 -14.14
C LEU A 814 -30.65 19.24 -12.75
N LEU A 815 -30.47 20.56 -12.66
CA LEU A 815 -30.21 21.26 -11.40
C LEU A 815 -31.48 21.63 -10.63
N GLY A 816 -32.57 21.95 -11.34
CA GLY A 816 -33.83 22.41 -10.74
C GLY A 816 -34.59 21.33 -9.96
N ARG A 817 -34.43 20.04 -10.30
CA ARG A 817 -35.05 18.92 -9.56
C ARG A 817 -34.45 18.77 -8.16
N PHE A 818 -33.14 19.00 -8.01
CA PHE A 818 -32.45 18.86 -6.73
C PHE A 818 -32.66 20.04 -5.78
N ALA A 819 -33.02 21.22 -6.29
CA ALA A 819 -33.39 22.36 -5.46
C ALA A 819 -34.68 22.10 -4.65
N ALA A 820 -35.59 21.25 -5.14
CA ALA A 820 -36.86 20.92 -4.49
C ALA A 820 -36.74 19.88 -3.36
N ASP A 821 -35.75 18.98 -3.43
CA ASP A 821 -35.61 17.82 -2.52
C ASP A 821 -34.60 18.04 -1.36
N ARG A 822 -34.26 19.29 -0.99
CA ARG A 822 -33.23 19.65 0.03
C ARG A 822 -33.43 19.11 1.47
N ALA A 823 -34.36 18.18 1.70
CA ALA A 823 -34.51 17.48 2.97
C ALA A 823 -33.70 16.15 2.97
N GLY A 824 -32.66 16.09 3.80
CA GLY A 824 -32.02 14.85 4.25
C GLY A 824 -30.96 14.23 3.34
N ASP A 825 -31.32 13.86 2.11
CA ASP A 825 -30.50 12.96 1.26
C ASP A 825 -29.97 13.63 -0.03
N ALA A 826 -30.61 14.72 -0.47
CA ALA A 826 -30.39 15.31 -1.80
C ALA A 826 -29.08 16.10 -2.00
N ARG A 827 -28.27 16.36 -0.96
CA ARG A 827 -26.96 17.03 -1.15
C ARG A 827 -25.95 16.14 -1.87
N TYR A 828 -26.17 14.83 -1.87
CA TYR A 828 -25.27 13.88 -2.51
C TYR A 828 -25.31 13.95 -4.05
N ASP A 829 -26.46 14.36 -4.61
CA ASP A 829 -26.72 14.39 -6.05
C ASP A 829 -26.93 15.81 -6.63
N ALA A 830 -26.92 16.85 -5.79
CA ALA A 830 -27.15 18.23 -6.21
C ALA A 830 -26.07 18.79 -7.16
N ASP A 831 -24.84 18.26 -7.08
CA ASP A 831 -23.68 18.74 -7.85
C ASP A 831 -23.38 17.88 -9.08
N ARG A 832 -24.43 17.32 -9.71
CA ARG A 832 -24.27 16.50 -10.91
C ARG A 832 -23.71 17.31 -12.08
N PRO A 833 -22.63 16.83 -12.69
CA PRO A 833 -22.01 17.58 -13.78
C PRO A 833 -22.68 17.31 -15.10
N LEU A 834 -22.75 18.39 -15.88
CA LEU A 834 -23.34 18.42 -17.19
C LEU A 834 -22.30 18.96 -18.16
N LEU A 835 -22.11 18.26 -19.26
CA LEU A 835 -21.28 18.65 -20.37
C LEU A 835 -22.18 18.85 -21.59
N LEU A 836 -22.11 20.01 -22.23
CA LEU A 836 -22.96 20.38 -23.35
C LEU A 836 -22.14 20.52 -24.63
N ARG A 837 -22.38 19.61 -25.58
CA ARG A 837 -21.67 19.54 -26.86
C ARG A 837 -22.32 20.43 -27.92
N VAL A 838 -21.61 21.47 -28.38
CA VAL A 838 -22.17 22.57 -29.19
C VAL A 838 -21.26 23.03 -30.33
N HIS A 839 -21.87 23.45 -31.44
CA HIS A 839 -21.18 24.12 -32.55
C HIS A 839 -21.00 25.61 -32.27
N ASP A 840 -22.07 26.28 -31.84
CA ASP A 840 -22.16 27.72 -31.61
C ASP A 840 -21.77 28.03 -30.15
N VAL A 841 -20.46 28.06 -29.88
CA VAL A 841 -19.91 28.08 -28.52
C VAL A 841 -20.28 29.35 -27.78
N ALA A 842 -20.13 30.52 -28.39
CA ALA A 842 -20.37 31.80 -27.73
C ALA A 842 -21.79 31.88 -27.14
N GLU A 843 -22.82 31.68 -27.98
CA GLU A 843 -24.21 31.80 -27.59
C GLU A 843 -24.62 30.70 -26.59
N CYS A 844 -24.13 29.48 -26.78
CA CYS A 844 -24.46 28.38 -25.89
C CYS A 844 -23.76 28.53 -24.53
N ALA A 845 -22.50 28.98 -24.50
CA ALA A 845 -21.77 29.23 -23.26
C ALA A 845 -22.41 30.37 -22.45
N GLU A 846 -22.84 31.46 -23.11
CA GLU A 846 -23.59 32.54 -22.47
C GLU A 846 -24.91 32.05 -21.85
N ALA A 847 -25.71 31.31 -22.63
CA ALA A 847 -26.97 30.75 -22.16
C ALA A 847 -26.78 29.76 -21.00
N THR A 848 -25.75 28.91 -21.08
CA THR A 848 -25.39 27.97 -20.02
C THR A 848 -24.94 28.70 -18.76
N ARG A 849 -24.04 29.68 -18.84
CA ARG A 849 -23.59 30.48 -17.67
C ARG A 849 -24.75 31.19 -16.98
N LEU A 850 -25.66 31.79 -17.76
CA LEU A 850 -26.85 32.42 -17.21
C LEU A 850 -27.75 31.38 -16.51
N SER A 851 -27.90 30.20 -17.10
CA SER A 851 -28.71 29.12 -16.53
C SER A 851 -28.07 28.57 -15.25
N ASP A 852 -26.76 28.36 -15.22
CA ASP A 852 -26.03 28.00 -14.00
C ASP A 852 -26.24 29.06 -12.92
N ALA A 853 -26.14 30.35 -13.25
CA ALA A 853 -26.39 31.42 -12.30
C ALA A 853 -27.83 31.38 -11.74
N ILE A 854 -28.82 31.04 -12.56
CA ILE A 854 -30.23 30.92 -12.13
C ILE A 854 -30.45 29.71 -11.23
N TRP A 855 -29.88 28.55 -11.58
CA TRP A 855 -30.22 27.27 -10.96
C TRP A 855 -29.27 26.84 -9.85
N ARG A 856 -28.01 27.30 -9.87
CA ARG A 856 -27.01 27.02 -8.83
C ARG A 856 -26.97 28.09 -7.74
N SER A 857 -27.48 29.30 -7.99
CA SER A 857 -27.54 30.33 -6.94
C SER A 857 -28.35 29.81 -5.76
N ALA A 858 -27.71 29.67 -4.61
CA ALA A 858 -28.40 29.44 -3.36
C ALA A 858 -29.29 30.67 -3.07
N ASN A 859 -30.60 30.45 -2.94
CA ASN A 859 -31.29 31.03 -1.80
C ASN A 859 -30.87 30.27 -0.56
#